data_AF-A0A1Q6M1H4-F1
#
_entry.id   AF-A0A1Q6M1H4-F1
#
_cell.length_a   1.000
_cell.length_b   1.000
_cell.length_c   1.000
_cell.angle_alpha   90.00
_cell.angle_beta   90.00
_cell.angle_gamma   90.00
#
_symmetry.space_group_name_H-M   'P 1'
#
loop_
_entity.id
_entity.type
_entity.pdbx_description
1 polymer ?
#
loop_
_entity_poly.entity_id
_entity_poly.type
_entity_poly.pdbx_seq_one_letter_code
_entity_poly.pdbx_strand_id
1 'polypeptide(L)'
;MPKFNDDIIGKKVMQHCGMNATCIAYRGNKDIDIKFEDGTVVYHKTKIHFINGGIANPNINIAAINGKKYSIVKRDEVLNKSIIMKNGQAATCINYNNAKDIDVKFEDGTIVYHKTKNCFINGSISNPNFNPSSCIGVTVMQKCGMKATCILYRNSKDIDIQFEDGIIIKHRSKTAFLEGSIQNPNLALKGQRLKDKASCLNQRFKQKCGMEAVCIKYNNCKDIDIQFEDGAIVFHRSKTDFVRGLINNPNLPVKISLEKMNKIIEKRIEKSSCLGETIMQKCGMSATCIAYRNSSDLDVQFEDGVIVYKRRKISFKRGKINNPSFNNKSCLGITIEQKCGMKATCIAYRKAKDIDIQFEDGTIVEHRIRYEFLNGRVGNPNINHNARNAIVYSNQVKNKVLNKSVVMNNGQQATCIAYRNARDIDIQFEDGTIVEHKNKAEFIRGEIGNPNFTALSLPQRIIFECLKHYFNDVKICFRPDWLKNTKTNFNLEIDIWIPSKKFGIEYDGYPWHESETELSKLKYNLVCHSNEIVKLYSFIEAGCKIHESSKHINFLMKCNSHSNKIEYYKELEYYINELLNMLGINDNIILSNDFLNDIKKKSLNYILGETKLMNCGMKATCIVYRDSNDIDVQFEDGTIVQHKSKNSFDTCSIRNPNYSKSSCKGTVKMQHCGMNATCIAYRRANDIDVQFEDGLILYHRGKGEFLDGRIRNRNLKVKKLNLEKNSCLGETRLMNCGMKATCIAYRGTNDIDVKF
;
A
#
# COMPACT_ATOMS: atom_id res chain seq x y z
N MET A 1 70.42 20.48 32.42
CA MET A 1 70.38 21.35 31.21
C MET A 1 71.22 20.70 30.12
N PRO A 2 70.91 20.82 28.80
CA PRO A 2 69.74 21.44 28.16
C PRO A 2 68.98 20.56 27.11
N LYS A 3 67.65 20.80 27.01
CA LYS A 3 66.74 20.82 25.82
C LYS A 3 66.48 19.49 25.04
N PHE A 4 65.35 19.24 24.37
CA PHE A 4 64.28 20.07 23.78
C PHE A 4 62.93 19.34 23.82
N ASN A 5 61.89 19.95 24.42
CA ASN A 5 60.48 19.55 24.22
C ASN A 5 59.71 20.53 23.31
N ASP A 6 60.45 21.44 22.65
CA ASP A 6 59.93 22.44 21.70
C ASP A 6 60.06 22.00 20.22
N ASP A 7 60.63 20.83 19.96
CA ASP A 7 61.16 20.45 18.63
C ASP A 7 60.09 20.04 17.58
N ILE A 8 58.82 20.31 17.87
CA ILE A 8 57.74 20.11 16.90
C ILE A 8 57.12 21.40 16.41
N ILE A 9 57.13 22.47 17.21
CA ILE A 9 56.66 23.78 16.72
C ILE A 9 57.67 24.26 15.67
N GLY A 10 57.19 24.56 14.46
CA GLY A 10 58.01 24.88 13.29
C GLY A 10 58.45 23.67 12.47
N LYS A 11 58.29 22.44 12.95
CA LYS A 11 58.64 21.23 12.20
C LYS A 11 57.70 21.09 10.99
N LYS A 12 58.28 20.87 9.80
CA LYS A 12 57.57 20.67 8.52
C LYS A 12 57.59 19.19 8.15
N VAL A 13 56.42 18.58 7.90
CA VAL A 13 56.26 17.17 7.54
C VAL A 13 55.35 17.05 6.32
N MET A 14 55.79 16.29 5.32
CA MET A 14 54.99 15.93 4.16
C MET A 14 53.86 14.98 4.58
N GLN A 15 52.62 15.39 4.37
CA GLN A 15 51.45 14.58 4.70
C GLN A 15 51.07 13.67 3.51
N HIS A 16 50.32 12.60 3.77
CA HIS A 16 49.84 11.64 2.77
C HIS A 16 48.97 12.27 1.70
N CYS A 17 48.42 13.47 1.93
CA CYS A 17 47.73 14.25 0.91
C CYS A 17 48.68 14.98 -0.06
N GLY A 18 49.99 14.76 0.04
CA GLY A 18 51.01 15.34 -0.86
C GLY A 18 51.39 16.79 -0.56
N MET A 19 50.94 17.33 0.58
CA MET A 19 51.27 18.69 1.01
C MET A 19 52.17 18.69 2.23
N ASN A 20 53.05 19.68 2.30
CA ASN A 20 53.76 19.94 3.54
C ASN A 20 52.87 20.65 4.56
N ALA A 21 52.96 20.22 5.81
CA ALA A 21 52.34 20.90 6.94
C ALA A 21 53.37 21.21 8.03
N THR A 22 53.22 22.36 8.66
CA THR A 22 54.07 22.84 9.75
C THR A 22 53.26 22.86 11.04
N CYS A 23 53.76 22.26 12.12
CA CYS A 23 53.11 22.40 13.42
C CYS A 23 53.34 23.82 13.96
N ILE A 24 52.27 24.54 14.30
CA ILE A 24 52.30 25.94 14.72
C ILE A 24 51.96 26.15 16.19
N ALA A 25 51.36 25.16 16.85
CA ALA A 25 51.15 25.17 18.30
C ALA A 25 51.22 23.75 18.86
N TYR A 26 51.84 23.60 20.03
CA TYR A 26 51.93 22.34 20.75
C TYR A 26 51.43 22.52 22.19
N ARG A 27 50.33 21.84 22.53
CA ARG A 27 49.73 21.84 23.88
C ARG A 27 49.77 20.44 24.52
N GLY A 28 50.24 19.44 23.78
CA GLY A 28 50.48 18.08 24.24
C GLY A 28 50.43 17.07 23.09
N ASN A 29 50.78 15.81 23.37
CA ASN A 29 50.81 14.76 22.34
C ASN A 29 49.47 14.52 21.62
N LYS A 30 48.35 14.93 22.23
CA LYS A 30 47.00 14.80 21.66
C LYS A 30 46.41 16.13 21.19
N ASP A 31 47.14 17.24 21.35
CA ASP A 31 46.64 18.58 21.03
C ASP A 31 47.76 19.45 20.44
N ILE A 32 47.79 19.48 19.10
CA ILE A 32 48.66 20.32 18.29
C ILE A 32 47.84 21.02 17.20
N ASP A 33 48.27 22.21 16.81
CA ASP A 33 47.72 22.90 15.64
C ASP A 33 48.75 22.89 14.52
N ILE A 34 48.32 22.64 13.29
CA ILE A 34 49.22 22.59 12.13
C ILE A 34 48.69 23.46 11.00
N LYS A 35 49.61 24.04 10.23
CA LYS A 35 49.32 24.87 9.06
C LYS A 35 49.92 24.23 7.81
N PHE A 36 49.10 23.99 6.81
CA PHE A 36 49.51 23.56 5.47
C PHE A 36 50.14 24.71 4.68
N GLU A 37 50.93 24.37 3.67
CA GLU A 37 51.62 25.36 2.84
C GLU A 37 50.69 26.27 2.01
N ASP A 38 49.43 25.85 1.77
CA ASP A 38 48.38 26.69 1.17
C ASP A 38 47.75 27.71 2.15
N GLY A 39 48.22 27.73 3.40
CA GLY A 39 47.73 28.61 4.45
C GLY A 39 46.63 28.01 5.34
N THR A 40 46.10 26.83 5.00
CA THR A 40 45.03 26.15 5.76
C THR A 40 45.53 25.72 7.13
N VAL A 41 44.80 26.05 8.21
CA VAL A 41 45.15 25.64 9.58
C VAL A 41 44.16 24.58 10.06
N VAL A 42 44.66 23.49 10.63
CA VAL A 42 43.84 22.49 11.32
C VAL A 42 44.28 22.36 12.77
N TYR A 43 43.30 22.41 13.66
CA TYR A 43 43.50 22.52 15.10
C TYR A 43 43.30 21.16 15.81
N HIS A 44 43.85 21.04 17.01
CA HIS A 44 43.62 19.92 17.94
C HIS A 44 43.89 18.53 17.34
N LYS A 45 45.04 18.39 16.68
CA LYS A 45 45.53 17.12 16.13
C LYS A 45 46.47 16.42 17.09
N THR A 46 46.74 15.15 16.82
CA THR A 46 47.71 14.39 17.60
C THR A 46 49.10 14.48 16.97
N LYS A 47 50.13 14.60 17.81
CA LYS A 47 51.55 14.56 17.40
C LYS A 47 51.90 13.35 16.54
N ILE A 48 51.38 12.16 16.88
CA ILE A 48 51.72 10.93 16.16
C ILE A 48 51.20 10.91 14.72
N HIS A 49 49.95 11.33 14.48
CA HIS A 49 49.42 11.44 13.12
C HIS A 49 50.15 12.50 12.30
N PHE A 50 50.56 13.62 12.90
CA PHE A 50 51.34 14.64 12.20
C PHE A 50 52.74 14.17 11.80
N ILE A 51 53.45 13.47 12.71
CA ILE A 51 54.78 12.91 12.43
C ILE A 51 54.71 11.83 11.35
N ASN A 52 53.67 11.01 11.35
CA ASN A 52 53.50 9.92 10.39
C ASN A 52 52.95 10.37 9.03
N GLY A 53 52.68 11.67 8.85
CA GLY A 53 52.08 12.20 7.61
C GLY A 53 50.57 11.97 7.48
N GLY A 54 49.88 11.55 8.54
CA GLY A 54 48.46 11.18 8.53
C GLY A 54 47.47 12.33 8.62
N ILE A 55 47.89 13.60 8.61
CA ILE A 55 46.96 14.73 8.70
C ILE A 55 46.55 15.21 7.30
N ALA A 56 45.26 15.07 6.98
CA ALA A 56 44.72 15.50 5.70
C ALA A 56 44.41 17.01 5.68
N ASN A 57 44.75 17.67 4.57
CA ASN A 57 44.25 19.01 4.28
C ASN A 57 42.77 18.91 3.85
N PRO A 58 41.82 19.57 4.55
CA PRO A 58 40.41 19.53 4.16
C PRO A 58 40.14 20.11 2.77
N ASN A 59 41.04 20.95 2.24
CA ASN A 59 40.89 21.59 0.94
C ASN A 59 41.46 20.75 -0.23
N ILE A 60 42.21 19.68 0.04
CA ILE A 60 42.71 18.77 -1.01
C ILE A 60 41.69 17.67 -1.31
N ASN A 61 41.37 17.52 -2.60
CA ASN A 61 40.67 16.35 -3.14
C ASN A 61 41.71 15.27 -3.50
N ILE A 62 41.84 14.22 -2.69
CA ILE A 62 42.89 13.17 -2.78
C ILE A 62 42.62 12.18 -3.95
N ALA A 63 41.83 12.55 -4.95
CA ALA A 63 41.59 11.72 -6.13
C ALA A 63 42.77 11.66 -7.11
N ALA A 64 43.79 12.51 -6.96
CA ALA A 64 44.84 12.70 -7.97
C ALA A 64 46.22 12.09 -7.67
N ILE A 65 46.44 11.44 -6.51
CA ILE A 65 47.77 10.91 -6.16
C ILE A 65 47.66 9.45 -5.69
N ASN A 66 48.10 8.54 -6.58
CA ASN A 66 48.38 7.12 -6.35
C ASN A 66 47.20 6.20 -5.97
N GLY A 67 46.31 5.93 -6.94
CA GLY A 67 45.87 4.58 -7.33
C GLY A 67 45.27 3.59 -6.31
N LYS A 68 45.13 3.94 -5.03
CA LYS A 68 44.46 3.10 -4.02
C LYS A 68 43.10 3.71 -3.69
N LYS A 69 42.03 2.94 -3.99
CA LYS A 69 40.65 3.23 -3.56
C LYS A 69 40.59 3.24 -2.03
N TYR A 70 40.70 4.43 -1.44
CA TYR A 70 40.19 4.69 -0.10
C TYR A 70 38.78 5.26 -0.23
N SER A 71 37.85 4.66 0.51
CA SER A 71 36.44 5.02 0.56
C SER A 71 36.27 6.51 0.84
N ILE A 72 35.61 7.20 -0.09
CA ILE A 72 35.11 8.56 0.09
C ILE A 72 34.28 8.60 1.38
N VAL A 73 34.81 9.23 2.43
CA VAL A 73 33.97 9.77 3.51
C VAL A 73 33.20 10.90 2.86
N LYS A 74 31.92 10.65 2.56
CA LYS A 74 30.98 11.69 2.13
C LYS A 74 31.12 12.87 3.08
N ARG A 75 31.45 14.06 2.56
CA ARG A 75 31.22 15.32 3.27
C ARG A 75 29.76 15.32 3.73
N ASP A 76 29.56 15.24 5.04
CA ASP A 76 28.25 15.06 5.65
C ASP A 76 27.39 16.33 5.50
N GLU A 77 26.14 16.16 5.05
CA GLU A 77 25.13 17.19 4.72
C GLU A 77 24.79 18.22 5.82
N VAL A 78 25.42 18.13 6.99
CA VAL A 78 25.13 18.99 8.15
C VAL A 78 26.13 20.14 8.30
N LEU A 79 27.36 20.04 7.76
CA LEU A 79 28.33 21.14 7.83
C LEU A 79 27.79 22.36 7.06
N ASN A 80 27.82 23.53 7.68
CA ASN A 80 27.21 24.79 7.20
C ASN A 80 25.67 24.79 7.10
N LYS A 81 25.00 23.72 7.54
CA LYS A 81 23.54 23.69 7.63
C LYS A 81 23.09 24.48 8.86
N SER A 82 22.06 25.30 8.69
CA SER A 82 21.36 25.99 9.78
C SER A 82 20.01 25.35 10.04
N ILE A 83 19.64 25.21 11.31
CA ILE A 83 18.35 24.67 11.75
C ILE A 83 17.81 25.47 12.93
N ILE A 84 16.52 25.31 13.23
CA ILE A 84 15.90 25.86 14.43
C ILE A 84 15.95 24.83 15.56
N MET A 85 16.52 25.21 16.70
CA MET A 85 16.56 24.41 17.93
C MET A 85 15.19 24.40 18.62
N LYS A 86 14.96 23.44 19.52
CA LYS A 86 13.73 23.29 20.32
C LYS A 86 13.45 24.48 21.23
N ASN A 87 14.48 25.26 21.55
CA ASN A 87 14.34 26.51 22.30
C ASN A 87 14.03 27.72 21.38
N GLY A 88 13.80 27.49 20.08
CA GLY A 88 13.41 28.50 19.09
C GLY A 88 14.57 29.24 18.43
N GLN A 89 15.81 29.08 18.92
CA GLN A 89 16.99 29.76 18.35
C GLN A 89 17.48 29.04 17.10
N ALA A 90 17.87 29.80 16.07
CA ALA A 90 18.58 29.25 14.93
C ALA A 90 20.05 28.97 15.29
N ALA A 91 20.58 27.86 14.81
CA ALA A 91 21.99 27.53 14.96
C ALA A 91 22.55 26.80 13.74
N THR A 92 23.83 27.02 13.48
CA THR A 92 24.57 26.54 12.32
C THR A 92 25.67 25.59 12.77
N CYS A 93 25.78 24.42 12.14
CA CYS A 93 26.92 23.54 12.35
C CYS A 93 28.14 24.14 11.64
N ILE A 94 29.11 24.63 12.41
CA ILE A 94 30.30 25.32 11.87
C ILE A 94 31.51 24.39 11.76
N ASN A 95 31.48 23.25 12.45
CA ASN A 95 32.54 22.25 12.39
C ASN A 95 31.97 20.84 12.48
N TYR A 96 32.56 19.90 11.73
CA TYR A 96 32.15 18.50 11.69
C TYR A 96 33.39 17.60 11.70
N ASN A 97 33.70 17.02 12.86
CA ASN A 97 34.78 16.05 12.98
C ASN A 97 34.26 14.63 12.71
N ASN A 98 33.17 14.25 13.37
CA ASN A 98 32.43 13.00 13.13
C ASN A 98 31.01 13.09 13.72
N ALA A 99 30.18 12.05 13.57
CA ALA A 99 28.79 12.08 14.02
C ALA A 99 28.58 12.31 15.53
N LYS A 100 29.62 12.13 16.36
CA LYS A 100 29.59 12.36 17.80
C LYS A 100 30.23 13.70 18.21
N ASP A 101 30.89 14.39 17.29
CA ASP A 101 31.67 15.59 17.58
C ASP A 101 31.51 16.65 16.47
N ILE A 102 30.63 17.60 16.74
CA ILE A 102 30.32 18.77 15.93
C ILE A 102 30.32 20.03 16.81
N ASP A 103 30.60 21.18 16.19
CA ASP A 103 30.49 22.48 16.84
C ASP A 103 29.38 23.31 16.20
N VAL A 104 28.56 23.93 17.04
CA VAL A 104 27.33 24.61 16.62
C VAL A 104 27.33 26.05 17.12
N LYS A 105 27.14 27.00 16.20
CA LYS A 105 27.06 28.43 16.48
C LYS A 105 25.63 28.92 16.42
N PHE A 106 25.15 29.56 17.48
CA PHE A 106 23.85 30.23 17.53
C PHE A 106 23.90 31.63 16.87
N GLU A 107 22.74 32.16 16.47
CA GLU A 107 22.63 33.50 15.87
C GLU A 107 23.21 34.62 16.75
N ASP A 108 23.17 34.48 18.08
CA ASP A 108 23.75 35.45 19.02
C ASP A 108 25.29 35.37 19.13
N GLY A 109 25.93 34.51 18.33
CA GLY A 109 27.37 34.32 18.31
C GLY A 109 27.89 33.24 19.27
N THR A 110 27.05 32.71 20.17
CA THR A 110 27.44 31.65 21.12
C THR A 110 27.80 30.36 20.38
N ILE A 111 28.98 29.80 20.66
CA ILE A 111 29.41 28.52 20.10
C ILE A 111 29.34 27.44 21.17
N VAL A 112 28.71 26.32 20.82
CA VAL A 112 28.57 25.15 21.67
C VAL A 112 29.32 23.99 21.03
N TYR A 113 30.38 23.56 21.70
CA TYR A 113 31.34 22.57 21.21
C TYR A 113 30.93 21.13 21.58
N HIS A 114 31.46 20.17 20.83
CA HIS A 114 31.38 18.73 21.13
C HIS A 114 29.96 18.20 21.29
N LYS A 115 29.12 18.45 20.28
CA LYS A 115 27.76 17.90 20.21
C LYS A 115 27.68 16.78 19.20
N THR A 116 26.61 16.01 19.29
CA THR A 116 26.35 14.95 18.33
C THR A 116 25.53 15.48 17.16
N LYS A 117 25.78 14.94 15.97
CA LYS A 117 24.99 15.20 14.76
C LYS A 117 23.50 14.97 14.98
N ASN A 118 23.14 13.93 15.75
CA ASN A 118 21.75 13.63 16.08
C ASN A 118 21.11 14.71 16.96
N CYS A 119 21.82 15.22 17.97
CA CYS A 119 21.31 16.32 18.79
C CYS A 119 21.09 17.59 17.96
N PHE A 120 21.98 17.87 17.00
CA PHE A 120 21.78 18.95 16.04
C PHE A 120 20.54 18.69 15.18
N ILE A 121 20.48 17.62 14.39
CA ILE A 121 19.31 17.33 13.51
C ILE A 121 17.97 17.37 14.25
N ASN A 122 17.92 16.91 15.50
CA ASN A 122 16.72 16.91 16.34
C ASN A 122 16.44 18.25 17.05
N GLY A 123 17.21 19.30 16.78
CA GLY A 123 17.10 20.62 17.38
C GLY A 123 17.35 20.65 18.89
N SER A 124 18.04 19.67 19.47
CA SER A 124 18.09 19.47 20.92
C SER A 124 19.35 20.03 21.61
N ILE A 125 20.08 20.93 20.94
CA ILE A 125 21.27 21.60 21.50
C ILE A 125 20.82 22.92 22.13
N SER A 126 21.15 23.12 23.41
CA SER A 126 20.80 24.32 24.18
C SER A 126 21.93 25.35 24.14
N ASN A 127 21.57 26.62 24.00
CA ASN A 127 22.47 27.73 24.23
C ASN A 127 22.60 27.99 25.75
N PRO A 128 23.79 27.88 26.35
CA PRO A 128 24.00 28.07 27.78
C PRO A 128 23.76 29.51 28.26
N ASN A 129 23.85 30.50 27.35
CA ASN A 129 23.63 31.91 27.65
C ASN A 129 22.15 32.33 27.50
N PHE A 130 21.29 31.41 27.08
CA PHE A 130 19.86 31.66 26.93
C PHE A 130 19.16 31.63 28.29
N ASN A 131 18.79 32.79 28.82
CA ASN A 131 17.98 32.89 30.03
C ASN A 131 16.49 32.89 29.67
N PRO A 132 15.73 31.81 29.95
CA PRO A 132 14.32 31.74 29.57
C PRO A 132 13.46 32.72 30.40
N SER A 133 13.95 33.29 31.49
CA SER A 133 13.11 33.86 32.55
C SER A 133 12.27 35.08 32.14
N SER A 134 12.68 35.84 31.12
CA SER A 134 11.87 36.97 30.61
C SER A 134 11.54 36.90 29.13
N CYS A 135 12.15 36.04 28.31
CA CYS A 135 12.02 36.00 26.84
C CYS A 135 12.06 37.35 26.08
N ILE A 136 12.30 38.50 26.73
CA ILE A 136 12.39 39.82 26.10
C ILE A 136 13.60 39.81 25.17
N GLY A 137 13.41 40.28 23.93
CA GLY A 137 14.43 40.29 22.87
C GLY A 137 14.59 38.94 22.15
N VAL A 138 14.02 37.85 22.66
CA VAL A 138 14.06 36.55 21.99
C VAL A 138 13.26 36.62 20.70
N THR A 139 13.81 36.10 19.60
CA THR A 139 13.15 36.00 18.30
C THR A 139 12.95 34.53 17.93
N VAL A 140 11.73 34.17 17.53
CA VAL A 140 11.34 32.78 17.22
C VAL A 140 10.65 32.73 15.86
N MET A 141 11.01 31.74 15.03
CA MET A 141 10.31 31.42 13.80
C MET A 141 8.94 30.81 14.14
N GLN A 142 7.86 31.51 13.80
CA GLN A 142 6.51 31.02 14.03
C GLN A 142 6.11 30.03 12.93
N LYS A 143 5.12 29.16 13.19
CA LYS A 143 4.55 28.17 12.26
C LYS A 143 3.91 28.81 11.04
N CYS A 144 3.61 30.11 11.08
CA CYS A 144 3.20 30.88 9.91
C CYS A 144 4.37 31.20 8.96
N GLY A 145 5.62 30.93 9.35
CA GLY A 145 6.81 31.16 8.52
C GLY A 145 7.42 32.57 8.67
N MET A 146 6.99 33.35 9.66
CA MET A 146 7.58 34.65 9.98
C MET A 146 8.35 34.60 11.30
N LYS A 147 9.41 35.41 11.39
CA LYS A 147 10.08 35.69 12.65
C LYS A 147 9.22 36.62 13.51
N ALA A 148 9.16 36.34 14.81
CA ALA A 148 8.56 37.23 15.79
C ALA A 148 9.46 37.37 17.03
N THR A 149 9.58 38.60 17.53
CA THR A 149 10.42 38.98 18.67
C THR A 149 9.54 39.33 19.87
N CYS A 150 9.80 38.78 21.05
CA CYS A 150 9.12 39.22 22.27
C CYS A 150 9.65 40.59 22.69
N ILE A 151 8.78 41.60 22.70
CA ILE A 151 9.13 42.99 23.00
C ILE A 151 8.79 43.40 24.43
N LEU A 152 7.91 42.64 25.11
CA LEU A 152 7.53 42.92 26.49
C LEU A 152 7.14 41.64 27.21
N TYR A 153 7.64 41.47 28.43
CA TYR A 153 7.33 40.34 29.29
C TYR A 153 6.83 40.84 30.64
N ARG A 154 5.60 40.48 30.96
CA ARG A 154 5.03 40.72 32.28
C ARG A 154 5.12 39.46 33.12
N ASN A 155 4.69 38.32 32.57
CA ASN A 155 4.83 36.99 33.17
C ASN A 155 4.67 35.90 32.09
N SER A 156 4.80 34.62 32.46
CA SER A 156 4.76 33.49 31.52
C SER A 156 3.46 33.34 30.72
N LYS A 157 2.36 33.95 31.16
CA LYS A 157 1.06 33.94 30.48
C LYS A 157 0.76 35.24 29.72
N ASP A 158 1.56 36.28 29.91
CA ASP A 158 1.31 37.61 29.39
C ASP A 158 2.61 38.27 28.87
N ILE A 159 2.81 38.13 27.56
CA ILE A 159 3.88 38.74 26.78
C ILE A 159 3.31 39.45 25.55
N ASP A 160 4.03 40.46 25.07
CA ASP A 160 3.77 41.10 23.79
C ASP A 160 4.90 40.77 22.82
N ILE A 161 4.56 40.41 21.59
CA ILE A 161 5.51 40.03 20.54
C ILE A 161 5.31 40.91 19.30
N GLN A 162 6.38 41.16 18.54
CA GLN A 162 6.36 41.89 17.28
C GLN A 162 6.84 40.99 16.15
N PHE A 163 6.08 40.88 15.07
CA PHE A 163 6.50 40.20 13.85
C PHE A 163 7.44 41.06 13.02
N GLU A 164 8.22 40.43 12.14
CA GLU A 164 9.17 41.12 11.25
C GLU A 164 8.52 42.12 10.28
N ASP A 165 7.20 42.07 10.06
CA ASP A 165 6.43 43.08 9.31
C ASP A 165 5.95 44.26 10.19
N GLY A 166 6.39 44.31 11.45
CA GLY A 166 6.09 45.36 12.40
C GLY A 166 4.83 45.15 13.23
N ILE A 167 4.00 44.13 12.95
CA ILE A 167 2.77 43.89 13.72
C ILE A 167 3.05 43.43 15.15
N ILE A 168 2.40 44.06 16.12
CA ILE A 168 2.50 43.70 17.54
C ILE A 168 1.27 42.91 17.99
N ILE A 169 1.50 41.73 18.57
CA ILE A 169 0.47 40.90 19.22
C ILE A 169 0.71 40.89 20.72
N LYS A 170 -0.28 41.37 21.47
CA LYS A 170 -0.24 41.50 22.92
C LYS A 170 -0.91 40.34 23.65
N HIS A 171 -0.58 40.16 24.93
CA HIS A 171 -1.21 39.19 25.83
C HIS A 171 -1.19 37.76 25.29
N ARG A 172 0.02 37.24 25.07
CA ARG A 172 0.24 35.85 24.70
C ARG A 172 1.03 35.12 25.78
N SER A 173 0.90 33.81 25.82
CA SER A 173 1.75 33.00 26.68
C SER A 173 3.14 32.86 26.07
N LYS A 174 4.16 32.91 26.91
CA LYS A 174 5.54 32.57 26.57
C LYS A 174 5.65 31.19 25.90
N THR A 175 4.88 30.21 26.37
CA THR A 175 4.87 28.85 25.79
C THR A 175 4.45 28.86 24.33
N ALA A 176 3.31 29.45 24.00
CA ALA A 176 2.85 29.58 22.61
C ALA A 176 3.85 30.31 21.71
N PHE A 177 4.56 31.31 22.25
CA PHE A 177 5.60 32.04 21.54
C PHE A 177 6.84 31.20 21.22
N LEU A 178 7.37 30.48 22.22
CA LEU A 178 8.55 29.63 22.06
C LEU A 178 8.29 28.40 21.19
N GLU A 179 7.07 27.87 21.21
CA GLU A 179 6.64 26.75 20.35
C GLU A 179 6.36 27.17 18.88
N GLY A 180 6.51 28.45 18.57
CA GLY A 180 6.20 28.98 17.24
C GLY A 180 4.70 28.98 16.93
N SER A 181 3.81 28.94 17.92
CA SER A 181 2.37 28.77 17.70
C SER A 181 1.60 30.09 17.59
N ILE A 182 2.26 31.25 17.58
CA ILE A 182 1.58 32.55 17.44
C ILE A 182 1.52 32.93 15.95
N GLN A 183 0.32 33.22 15.46
CA GLN A 183 0.08 33.57 14.05
C GLN A 183 0.12 35.08 13.84
N ASN A 184 0.78 35.50 12.76
CA ASN A 184 0.62 36.87 12.27
C ASN A 184 -0.76 37.02 11.59
N PRO A 185 -1.63 37.94 12.03
CA PRO A 185 -2.92 38.20 11.40
C PRO A 185 -2.81 38.58 9.91
N ASN A 186 -1.69 39.13 9.46
CA ASN A 186 -1.45 39.45 8.04
C ASN A 186 -1.18 38.20 7.17
N LEU A 187 -0.52 37.17 7.71
CA LEU A 187 -0.22 35.94 6.95
C LEU A 187 -1.40 34.96 6.88
N ALA A 188 -2.37 35.10 7.78
CA ALA A 188 -3.62 34.34 7.74
C ALA A 188 -4.44 34.57 6.44
N LEU A 189 -4.00 35.47 5.55
CA LEU A 189 -4.65 35.85 4.30
C LEU A 189 -4.22 35.05 3.06
N LYS A 190 -3.22 34.16 3.15
CA LYS A 190 -2.79 33.30 2.01
C LYS A 190 -2.93 31.81 2.29
N GLY A 191 -4.18 31.32 2.39
CA GLY A 191 -4.43 29.87 2.27
C GLY A 191 -5.66 29.35 3.01
N GLN A 192 -6.78 29.30 2.28
CA GLN A 192 -8.02 28.55 2.57
C GLN A 192 -8.93 28.99 3.74
N ARG A 193 -10.20 29.23 3.34
CA ARG A 193 -11.46 29.36 4.09
C ARG A 193 -11.74 30.70 4.79
N LEU A 194 -12.12 31.68 3.97
CA LEU A 194 -13.02 32.79 4.36
C LEU A 194 -14.38 32.25 4.83
N LYS A 195 -14.55 32.06 6.14
CA LYS A 195 -15.77 32.26 6.96
C LYS A 195 -15.26 32.25 8.42
N ASP A 196 -15.25 33.29 9.24
CA ASP A 196 -16.04 34.51 9.39
C ASP A 196 -15.18 35.57 10.13
N LYS A 197 -15.67 36.82 10.18
CA LYS A 197 -15.24 37.94 11.07
C LYS A 197 -14.27 39.01 10.53
N ALA A 198 -14.68 39.68 9.45
CA ALA A 198 -14.65 41.15 9.42
C ALA A 198 -16.11 41.62 9.27
N SER A 199 -16.59 42.56 10.09
CA SER A 199 -17.94 43.11 9.92
C SER A 199 -18.03 43.73 8.53
N CYS A 200 -19.12 43.49 7.80
CA CYS A 200 -19.29 44.12 6.48
C CYS A 200 -19.62 45.61 6.60
N LEU A 201 -19.58 46.18 7.80
CA LEU A 201 -19.85 47.58 8.07
C LEU A 201 -18.96 48.46 7.21
N ASN A 202 -19.57 49.40 6.49
CA ASN A 202 -18.95 50.30 5.52
C ASN A 202 -18.36 49.64 4.25
N GLN A 203 -18.61 48.36 4.00
CA GLN A 203 -18.22 47.70 2.74
C GLN A 203 -19.28 47.91 1.66
N ARG A 204 -18.82 48.11 0.41
CA ARG A 204 -19.66 48.29 -0.78
C ARG A 204 -19.66 47.04 -1.64
N PHE A 205 -20.83 46.63 -2.13
CA PHE A 205 -20.98 45.54 -3.10
C PHE A 205 -22.00 45.88 -4.17
N LYS A 206 -21.67 45.58 -5.43
CA LYS A 206 -22.61 45.65 -6.56
C LYS A 206 -23.61 44.50 -6.47
N GLN A 207 -24.89 44.83 -6.43
CA GLN A 207 -25.98 43.87 -6.40
C GLN A 207 -26.35 43.41 -7.81
N LYS A 208 -27.00 42.25 -7.95
CA LYS A 208 -27.44 41.68 -9.23
C LYS A 208 -28.49 42.55 -9.93
N CYS A 209 -29.15 43.45 -9.21
CA CYS A 209 -30.01 44.46 -9.79
C CYS A 209 -29.22 45.60 -10.49
N GLY A 210 -27.88 45.53 -10.49
CA GLY A 210 -26.99 46.46 -11.18
C GLY A 210 -26.45 47.60 -10.31
N MET A 211 -27.08 47.85 -9.15
CA MET A 211 -26.79 48.98 -8.27
C MET A 211 -25.75 48.63 -7.20
N GLU A 212 -24.95 49.61 -6.77
CA GLU A 212 -24.10 49.47 -5.59
C GLU A 212 -24.88 49.69 -4.29
N ALA A 213 -24.48 48.95 -3.25
CA ALA A 213 -25.01 49.13 -1.90
C ALA A 213 -23.90 49.04 -0.84
N VAL A 214 -24.05 49.79 0.24
CA VAL A 214 -23.14 49.80 1.40
C VAL A 214 -23.83 49.26 2.64
N CYS A 215 -23.12 48.50 3.48
CA CYS A 215 -23.66 48.09 4.78
C CYS A 215 -23.49 49.23 5.79
N ILE A 216 -24.61 49.76 6.26
CA ILE A 216 -24.66 50.89 7.21
C ILE A 216 -24.80 50.42 8.66
N LYS A 217 -25.23 49.16 8.88
CA LYS A 217 -25.36 48.59 10.23
C LYS A 217 -25.04 47.10 10.23
N TYR A 218 -24.27 46.65 11.22
CA TYR A 218 -23.93 45.25 11.41
C TYR A 218 -24.23 44.81 12.85
N ASN A 219 -25.33 44.07 13.04
CA ASN A 219 -25.64 43.46 14.33
C ASN A 219 -25.02 42.06 14.40
N ASN A 220 -25.32 41.21 13.41
CA ASN A 220 -24.71 39.88 13.26
C ASN A 220 -24.80 39.38 11.80
N CYS A 221 -24.28 38.19 11.49
CA CYS A 221 -24.21 37.70 10.11
C CYS A 221 -25.56 37.47 9.41
N LYS A 222 -26.67 37.46 10.15
CA LYS A 222 -28.04 37.32 9.63
C LYS A 222 -28.82 38.62 9.67
N ASP A 223 -28.27 39.67 10.27
CA ASP A 223 -28.96 40.92 10.55
C ASP A 223 -28.03 42.11 10.31
N ILE A 224 -28.11 42.63 9.08
CA ILE A 224 -27.44 43.83 8.61
C ILE A 224 -28.44 44.76 7.92
N ASP A 225 -28.17 46.05 7.97
CA ASP A 225 -28.90 47.06 7.20
C ASP A 225 -27.98 47.61 6.12
N ILE A 226 -28.51 47.71 4.90
CA ILE A 226 -27.76 48.17 3.73
C ILE A 226 -28.46 49.36 3.05
N GLN A 227 -27.69 50.28 2.50
CA GLN A 227 -28.19 51.43 1.73
C GLN A 227 -27.68 51.35 0.30
N PHE A 228 -28.58 51.44 -0.68
CA PHE A 228 -28.28 51.53 -2.09
C PHE A 228 -27.78 52.93 -2.47
N GLU A 229 -27.10 53.04 -3.61
CA GLU A 229 -26.59 54.31 -4.13
C GLU A 229 -27.66 55.38 -4.41
N ASP A 230 -28.92 54.98 -4.61
CA ASP A 230 -30.08 55.88 -4.74
C ASP A 230 -30.66 56.32 -3.39
N GLY A 231 -30.03 55.92 -2.28
CA GLY A 231 -30.44 56.24 -0.92
C GLY A 231 -31.41 55.25 -0.29
N ALA A 232 -31.94 54.26 -1.03
CA ALA A 232 -32.89 53.28 -0.50
C ALA A 232 -32.25 52.37 0.56
N ILE A 233 -32.88 52.22 1.73
CA ILE A 233 -32.38 51.38 2.82
C ILE A 233 -33.18 50.09 2.92
N VAL A 234 -32.48 48.96 3.01
CA VAL A 234 -33.08 47.63 3.19
C VAL A 234 -32.54 47.01 4.49
N PHE A 235 -33.45 46.81 5.43
CA PHE A 235 -33.17 46.32 6.78
C PHE A 235 -33.17 44.79 6.89
N HIS A 236 -32.53 44.27 7.93
CA HIS A 236 -32.58 42.86 8.34
C HIS A 236 -32.24 41.89 7.20
N ARG A 237 -31.06 42.07 6.62
CA ARG A 237 -30.53 41.18 5.58
C ARG A 237 -29.41 40.33 6.10
N SER A 238 -29.14 39.23 5.38
CA SER A 238 -27.99 38.41 5.70
C SER A 238 -26.74 39.01 5.05
N LYS A 239 -25.61 38.97 5.77
CA LYS A 239 -24.30 39.31 5.22
C LYS A 239 -23.99 38.48 3.97
N THR A 240 -24.46 37.24 3.94
CA THR A 240 -24.21 36.31 2.83
C THR A 240 -24.89 36.79 1.54
N ASP A 241 -26.12 37.29 1.62
CA ASP A 241 -26.84 37.80 0.45
C ASP A 241 -26.25 39.11 -0.03
N PHE A 242 -25.84 39.99 0.89
CA PHE A 242 -25.17 41.25 0.57
C PHE A 242 -23.85 41.06 -0.17
N VAL A 243 -22.96 40.21 0.34
CA VAL A 243 -21.65 39.91 -0.27
C VAL A 243 -21.80 39.20 -1.63
N ARG A 244 -22.89 38.44 -1.82
CA ARG A 244 -23.17 37.72 -3.07
C ARG A 244 -23.96 38.54 -4.10
N GLY A 245 -24.28 39.79 -3.79
CA GLY A 245 -25.05 40.65 -4.68
C GLY A 245 -26.53 40.26 -4.81
N LEU A 246 -27.13 39.59 -3.83
CA LEU A 246 -28.48 39.01 -3.92
C LEU A 246 -29.57 39.91 -3.32
N ILE A 247 -29.25 41.12 -2.87
CA ILE A 247 -30.25 42.03 -2.30
C ILE A 247 -30.80 42.93 -3.41
N ASN A 248 -32.12 42.92 -3.60
CA ASN A 248 -32.78 43.74 -4.60
C ASN A 248 -33.14 45.11 -4.02
N ASN A 249 -33.03 46.14 -4.85
CA ASN A 249 -33.56 47.46 -4.52
C ASN A 249 -35.10 47.42 -4.65
N PRO A 250 -35.87 47.82 -3.61
CA PRO A 250 -37.33 47.90 -3.67
C PRO A 250 -37.87 48.88 -4.73
N ASN A 251 -37.05 49.85 -5.15
CA ASN A 251 -37.43 50.88 -6.12
C ASN A 251 -37.26 50.44 -7.59
N LEU A 252 -36.72 49.24 -7.86
CA LEU A 252 -36.56 48.73 -9.21
C LEU A 252 -37.75 47.83 -9.64
N PRO A 253 -38.50 48.17 -10.69
CA PRO A 253 -39.59 47.32 -11.19
C PRO A 253 -39.04 46.06 -11.88
N VAL A 254 -39.49 44.88 -11.45
CA VAL A 254 -39.11 43.59 -12.05
C VAL A 254 -39.77 43.42 -13.42
N LYS A 255 -39.03 43.61 -14.51
CA LYS A 255 -39.46 43.24 -15.87
C LYS A 255 -39.13 41.77 -16.17
N ILE A 256 -40.11 40.87 -15.99
CA ILE A 256 -40.10 39.54 -16.63
C ILE A 256 -41.42 39.42 -17.41
N SER A 257 -41.37 39.19 -18.72
CA SER A 257 -42.56 39.07 -19.55
C SER A 257 -43.37 37.82 -19.21
N LEU A 258 -44.70 37.94 -19.22
CA LEU A 258 -45.66 36.86 -18.95
C LEU A 258 -45.38 35.59 -19.77
N GLU A 259 -44.99 35.74 -21.03
CA GLU A 259 -44.62 34.64 -21.93
C GLU A 259 -43.42 33.82 -21.43
N LYS A 260 -42.41 34.47 -20.84
CA LYS A 260 -41.23 33.78 -20.32
C LYS A 260 -41.56 33.01 -19.04
N MET A 261 -42.55 33.51 -18.28
CA MET A 261 -43.08 32.83 -17.09
C MET A 261 -43.91 31.61 -17.47
N ASN A 262 -44.79 31.74 -18.47
CA ASN A 262 -45.64 30.65 -18.96
C ASN A 262 -44.81 29.50 -19.56
N LYS A 263 -43.76 29.80 -20.35
CA LYS A 263 -42.83 28.78 -20.87
C LYS A 263 -42.06 28.02 -19.77
N ILE A 264 -41.80 28.64 -18.62
CA ILE A 264 -41.14 27.98 -17.47
C ILE A 264 -42.14 27.10 -16.70
N ILE A 265 -43.40 27.52 -16.63
CA ILE A 265 -44.50 26.78 -16.00
C ILE A 265 -44.84 25.55 -16.85
N GLU A 266 -45.01 25.69 -18.17
CA GLU A 266 -45.27 24.58 -19.10
C GLU A 266 -44.15 23.53 -19.09
N LYS A 267 -42.88 23.97 -19.17
CA LYS A 267 -41.72 23.06 -19.02
C LYS A 267 -41.65 22.39 -17.65
N ARG A 268 -42.22 22.98 -16.59
CA ARG A 268 -42.32 22.34 -15.26
C ARG A 268 -43.48 21.34 -15.20
N ILE A 269 -44.58 21.60 -15.88
CA ILE A 269 -45.75 20.70 -15.92
C ILE A 269 -45.41 19.43 -16.71
N GLU A 270 -44.82 19.54 -17.91
CA GLU A 270 -44.40 18.37 -18.72
C GLU A 270 -43.34 17.51 -18.02
N LYS A 271 -42.40 18.12 -17.29
CA LYS A 271 -41.34 17.42 -16.55
C LYS A 271 -41.79 16.87 -15.19
N SER A 272 -42.98 17.27 -14.71
CA SER A 272 -43.51 16.87 -13.41
C SER A 272 -44.80 16.06 -13.48
N SER A 273 -45.39 15.86 -14.65
CA SER A 273 -46.52 14.95 -14.81
C SER A 273 -46.09 13.49 -14.64
N CYS A 274 -46.87 12.74 -13.88
CA CYS A 274 -46.77 11.27 -13.82
C CYS A 274 -47.86 10.60 -14.64
N LEU A 275 -48.61 11.37 -15.43
CA LEU A 275 -49.70 10.88 -16.28
C LEU A 275 -49.18 9.82 -17.26
N GLY A 276 -49.85 8.67 -17.30
CA GLY A 276 -49.49 7.52 -18.13
C GLY A 276 -48.43 6.58 -17.54
N GLU A 277 -47.78 6.95 -16.44
CA GLU A 277 -46.80 6.06 -15.80
C GLU A 277 -47.49 4.91 -15.06
N THR A 278 -46.88 3.71 -15.10
CA THR A 278 -47.31 2.51 -14.36
C THR A 278 -46.25 2.11 -13.34
N ILE A 279 -46.66 1.87 -12.09
CA ILE A 279 -45.76 1.56 -10.98
C ILE A 279 -46.34 0.42 -10.13
N MET A 280 -45.51 -0.57 -9.83
CA MET A 280 -45.79 -1.64 -8.87
C MET A 280 -45.99 -1.05 -7.46
N GLN A 281 -47.18 -1.23 -6.89
CA GLN A 281 -47.50 -0.77 -5.54
C GLN A 281 -47.11 -1.84 -4.50
N LYS A 282 -46.99 -1.44 -3.23
CA LYS A 282 -46.66 -2.34 -2.12
C LYS A 282 -47.72 -3.40 -1.84
N CYS A 283 -48.94 -3.25 -2.37
CA CYS A 283 -49.95 -4.30 -2.35
C CYS A 283 -49.68 -5.41 -3.39
N GLY A 284 -48.62 -5.31 -4.20
CA GLY A 284 -48.27 -6.31 -5.21
C GLY A 284 -48.99 -6.14 -6.54
N MET A 285 -49.82 -5.10 -6.69
CA MET A 285 -50.53 -4.77 -7.93
C MET A 285 -49.89 -3.59 -8.63
N SER A 286 -49.90 -3.60 -9.96
CA SER A 286 -49.51 -2.45 -10.77
C SER A 286 -50.61 -1.38 -10.74
N ALA A 287 -50.22 -0.10 -10.67
CA ALA A 287 -51.16 1.02 -10.81
C ALA A 287 -50.62 2.04 -11.82
N THR A 288 -51.51 2.52 -12.68
CA THR A 288 -51.25 3.52 -13.74
C THR A 288 -51.85 4.86 -13.36
N CYS A 289 -51.10 5.94 -13.48
CA CYS A 289 -51.64 7.29 -13.28
C CYS A 289 -52.46 7.71 -14.50
N ILE A 290 -53.77 7.86 -14.33
CA ILE A 290 -54.71 8.16 -15.42
C ILE A 290 -55.14 9.63 -15.45
N ALA A 291 -54.90 10.38 -14.36
CA ALA A 291 -55.09 11.82 -14.33
C ALA A 291 -54.07 12.46 -13.38
N TYR A 292 -53.42 13.54 -13.80
CA TYR A 292 -52.49 14.30 -12.96
C TYR A 292 -52.84 15.78 -13.01
N ARG A 293 -53.32 16.32 -11.88
CA ARG A 293 -53.67 17.74 -11.76
C ARG A 293 -52.54 18.51 -11.08
N ASN A 294 -52.03 18.00 -9.95
CA ASN A 294 -50.86 18.56 -9.27
C ASN A 294 -50.19 17.50 -8.36
N SER A 295 -49.10 17.86 -7.66
CA SER A 295 -48.32 16.93 -6.83
C SER A 295 -49.12 16.31 -5.67
N SER A 296 -50.25 16.88 -5.30
CA SER A 296 -51.14 16.40 -4.25
C SER A 296 -52.41 15.72 -4.77
N ASP A 297 -52.69 15.84 -6.07
CA ASP A 297 -53.93 15.37 -6.70
C ASP A 297 -53.66 14.69 -8.04
N LEU A 298 -53.72 13.36 -8.00
CA LEU A 298 -53.71 12.47 -9.16
C LEU A 298 -54.67 11.30 -8.94
N ASP A 299 -55.17 10.74 -10.03
CA ASP A 299 -55.99 9.53 -10.03
C ASP A 299 -55.19 8.37 -10.60
N VAL A 300 -55.29 7.20 -9.96
CA VAL A 300 -54.62 5.98 -10.43
C VAL A 300 -55.61 4.87 -10.68
N GLN A 301 -55.38 4.08 -11.73
CA GLN A 301 -56.11 2.85 -12.02
C GLN A 301 -55.20 1.66 -11.73
N PHE A 302 -55.68 0.69 -10.98
CA PHE A 302 -55.00 -0.59 -10.75
C PHE A 302 -55.22 -1.53 -11.93
N GLU A 303 -54.35 -2.53 -12.08
CA GLU A 303 -54.42 -3.54 -13.15
C GLU A 303 -55.72 -4.37 -13.16
N ASP A 304 -56.45 -4.43 -12.04
CA ASP A 304 -57.79 -5.02 -11.92
C ASP A 304 -58.93 -4.04 -12.33
N GLY A 305 -58.58 -2.86 -12.83
CA GLY A 305 -59.50 -1.83 -13.29
C GLY A 305 -59.96 -0.84 -12.22
N VAL A 306 -59.64 -1.04 -10.94
CA VAL A 306 -60.11 -0.18 -9.83
C VAL A 306 -59.42 1.19 -9.86
N ILE A 307 -60.21 2.27 -9.79
CA ILE A 307 -59.68 3.65 -9.80
C ILE A 307 -59.68 4.25 -8.39
N VAL A 308 -58.54 4.82 -8.00
CA VAL A 308 -58.34 5.51 -6.73
C VAL A 308 -58.02 6.97 -6.98
N TYR A 309 -58.96 7.82 -6.58
CA TYR A 309 -58.90 9.27 -6.82
C TYR A 309 -58.09 10.03 -5.77
N LYS A 310 -57.61 11.22 -6.15
CA LYS A 310 -57.01 12.24 -5.26
C LYS A 310 -55.88 11.69 -4.39
N ARG A 311 -54.80 11.27 -5.04
CA ARG A 311 -53.58 10.77 -4.39
C ARG A 311 -52.38 11.69 -4.62
N ARG A 312 -51.42 11.64 -3.71
CA ARG A 312 -50.18 12.41 -3.81
C ARG A 312 -49.18 11.70 -4.72
N LYS A 313 -48.48 12.46 -5.56
CA LYS A 313 -47.46 11.97 -6.49
C LYS A 313 -46.35 11.20 -5.79
N ILE A 314 -45.93 11.67 -4.63
CA ILE A 314 -44.89 10.99 -3.83
C ILE A 314 -45.35 9.62 -3.31
N SER A 315 -46.65 9.45 -3.04
CA SER A 315 -47.20 8.15 -2.62
C SER A 315 -47.20 7.18 -3.80
N PHE A 316 -47.67 7.63 -4.97
CA PHE A 316 -47.63 6.85 -6.21
C PHE A 316 -46.21 6.40 -6.58
N LYS A 317 -45.27 7.35 -6.65
CA LYS A 317 -43.85 7.10 -6.99
C LYS A 317 -43.11 6.19 -6.00
N ARG A 318 -43.60 6.06 -4.76
CA ARG A 318 -43.00 5.20 -3.72
C ARG A 318 -43.73 3.86 -3.57
N GLY A 319 -44.69 3.56 -4.44
CA GLY A 319 -45.48 2.32 -4.37
C GLY A 319 -46.43 2.29 -3.16
N LYS A 320 -46.91 3.43 -2.66
CA LYS A 320 -47.69 3.52 -1.41
C LYS A 320 -49.20 3.74 -1.61
N ILE A 321 -49.73 3.55 -2.83
CA ILE A 321 -51.18 3.60 -3.04
C ILE A 321 -51.73 2.19 -2.88
N ASN A 322 -52.75 2.05 -2.01
CA ASN A 322 -53.43 0.78 -1.80
C ASN A 322 -54.70 0.73 -2.68
N ASN A 323 -54.96 -0.42 -3.26
CA ASN A 323 -56.24 -0.73 -3.89
C ASN A 323 -57.29 -0.98 -2.77
N PRO A 324 -58.43 -0.26 -2.75
CA PRO A 324 -59.51 -0.47 -1.78
C PRO A 324 -60.11 -1.87 -1.83
N SER A 325 -60.15 -2.49 -3.01
CA SER A 325 -60.61 -3.88 -3.22
C SER A 325 -59.57 -4.90 -2.75
N PHE A 326 -58.31 -4.49 -2.62
CA PHE A 326 -57.26 -5.32 -2.03
C PHE A 326 -57.39 -5.31 -0.51
N ASN A 327 -58.07 -6.31 0.02
CA ASN A 327 -58.26 -6.47 1.45
C ASN A 327 -56.92 -6.84 2.11
N ASN A 328 -56.13 -5.81 2.47
CA ASN A 328 -54.82 -5.88 3.14
C ASN A 328 -54.81 -6.70 4.45
N LYS A 329 -55.95 -7.26 4.87
CA LYS A 329 -56.05 -8.22 5.97
C LYS A 329 -55.64 -9.63 5.54
N SER A 330 -56.06 -10.14 4.37
CA SER A 330 -55.89 -11.54 3.96
C SER A 330 -54.61 -11.79 3.16
N CYS A 331 -53.79 -12.80 3.50
CA CYS A 331 -52.62 -13.20 2.68
C CYS A 331 -52.97 -14.26 1.65
N LEU A 332 -54.24 -14.66 1.62
CA LEU A 332 -54.73 -15.80 0.87
C LEU A 332 -54.40 -15.65 -0.63
N GLY A 333 -53.77 -16.67 -1.20
CA GLY A 333 -53.33 -16.72 -2.61
C GLY A 333 -51.98 -16.06 -2.90
N ILE A 334 -51.40 -15.30 -1.96
CA ILE A 334 -50.09 -14.66 -2.17
C ILE A 334 -49.02 -15.74 -2.20
N THR A 335 -48.08 -15.65 -3.14
CA THR A 335 -46.90 -16.53 -3.26
C THR A 335 -45.61 -15.71 -3.12
N ILE A 336 -44.70 -16.13 -2.24
CA ILE A 336 -43.44 -15.43 -1.93
C ILE A 336 -42.30 -16.44 -1.81
N GLU A 337 -41.11 -16.06 -2.28
CA GLU A 337 -39.87 -16.81 -2.03
C GLU A 337 -39.43 -16.65 -0.56
N GLN A 338 -39.36 -17.78 0.15
CA GLN A 338 -38.94 -17.83 1.55
C GLN A 338 -37.41 -17.88 1.64
N LYS A 339 -36.84 -17.55 2.81
CA LYS A 339 -35.39 -17.61 3.09
C LYS A 339 -34.79 -19.01 2.96
N CYS A 340 -35.59 -20.06 2.93
CA CYS A 340 -35.12 -21.41 2.60
C CYS A 340 -34.89 -21.62 1.09
N GLY A 341 -35.16 -20.61 0.25
CA GLY A 341 -34.98 -20.65 -1.20
C GLY A 341 -36.16 -21.23 -1.97
N MET A 342 -37.24 -21.62 -1.29
CA MET A 342 -38.44 -22.17 -1.92
C MET A 342 -39.54 -21.11 -2.02
N LYS A 343 -40.37 -21.20 -3.07
CA LYS A 343 -41.63 -20.46 -3.13
C LYS A 343 -42.67 -21.09 -2.20
N ALA A 344 -43.46 -20.24 -1.56
CA ALA A 344 -44.56 -20.68 -0.72
C ALA A 344 -45.79 -19.80 -0.88
N THR A 345 -46.97 -20.41 -0.88
CA THR A 345 -48.28 -19.78 -1.12
C THR A 345 -49.13 -19.85 0.14
N CYS A 346 -49.71 -18.72 0.59
CA CYS A 346 -50.67 -18.71 1.70
C CYS A 346 -52.01 -19.30 1.21
N ILE A 347 -52.38 -20.49 1.68
CA ILE A 347 -53.54 -21.27 1.24
C ILE A 347 -54.75 -21.16 2.18
N ALA A 348 -54.56 -20.67 3.40
CA ALA A 348 -55.65 -20.33 4.30
C ALA A 348 -55.31 -19.07 5.11
N TYR A 349 -56.30 -18.18 5.27
CA TYR A 349 -56.18 -16.99 6.12
C TYR A 349 -57.36 -16.93 7.08
N ARG A 350 -57.10 -17.18 8.37
CA ARG A 350 -58.11 -17.01 9.43
C ARG A 350 -57.91 -15.67 10.15
N LYS A 351 -56.69 -15.40 10.62
CA LYS A 351 -56.29 -14.14 11.26
C LYS A 351 -54.78 -13.90 11.09
N ALA A 352 -54.29 -12.71 11.42
CA ALA A 352 -52.88 -12.34 11.17
C ALA A 352 -51.84 -13.25 11.85
N LYS A 353 -52.22 -13.97 12.92
CA LYS A 353 -51.39 -14.95 13.64
C LYS A 353 -51.74 -16.41 13.32
N ASP A 354 -52.62 -16.65 12.35
CA ASP A 354 -53.11 -17.99 12.00
C ASP A 354 -53.43 -18.07 10.50
N ILE A 355 -52.42 -18.51 9.75
CA ILE A 355 -52.46 -18.75 8.31
C ILE A 355 -51.84 -20.11 8.01
N ASP A 356 -52.27 -20.75 6.92
CA ASP A 356 -51.65 -21.96 6.42
C ASP A 356 -50.96 -21.66 5.10
N ILE A 357 -49.78 -22.25 4.92
CA ILE A 357 -48.89 -21.96 3.78
C ILE A 357 -48.45 -23.28 3.17
N GLN A 358 -48.47 -23.37 1.84
CA GLN A 358 -47.96 -24.51 1.10
C GLN A 358 -46.68 -24.12 0.35
N PHE A 359 -45.61 -24.89 0.53
CA PHE A 359 -44.38 -24.77 -0.25
C PHE A 359 -44.53 -25.42 -1.63
N GLU A 360 -43.68 -25.04 -2.58
CA GLU A 360 -43.68 -25.59 -3.95
C GLU A 360 -43.41 -27.10 -4.03
N ASP A 361 -42.87 -27.73 -2.98
CA ASP A 361 -42.73 -29.19 -2.85
C ASP A 361 -44.00 -29.88 -2.31
N GLY A 362 -45.07 -29.12 -2.11
CA GLY A 362 -46.34 -29.59 -1.57
C GLY A 362 -46.42 -29.58 -0.04
N THR A 363 -45.33 -29.30 0.68
CA THR A 363 -45.32 -29.27 2.17
C THR A 363 -46.25 -28.17 2.68
N ILE A 364 -47.19 -28.52 3.56
CA ILE A 364 -48.10 -27.56 4.20
C ILE A 364 -47.62 -27.26 5.62
N VAL A 365 -47.58 -25.97 5.97
CA VAL A 365 -47.19 -25.47 7.28
C VAL A 365 -48.29 -24.58 7.81
N GLU A 366 -48.94 -25.05 8.88
CA GLU A 366 -50.14 -24.46 9.44
C GLU A 366 -49.85 -23.49 10.59
N HIS A 367 -50.84 -22.67 10.95
CA HIS A 367 -50.81 -21.77 12.10
C HIS A 367 -49.61 -20.82 12.13
N ARG A 368 -49.26 -20.25 10.99
CA ARG A 368 -48.17 -19.28 10.86
C ARG A 368 -48.64 -17.84 11.04
N ILE A 369 -47.66 -16.96 11.22
CA ILE A 369 -47.90 -15.53 11.35
C ILE A 369 -47.75 -14.90 9.97
N ARG A 370 -48.75 -14.13 9.53
CA ARG A 370 -48.76 -13.39 8.26
C ARG A 370 -47.50 -12.55 8.06
N TYR A 371 -47.04 -11.89 9.13
CA TYR A 371 -45.83 -11.07 9.08
C TYR A 371 -44.58 -11.89 8.73
N GLU A 372 -44.45 -13.11 9.24
CA GLU A 372 -43.30 -13.97 8.93
C GLU A 372 -43.35 -14.43 7.47
N PHE A 373 -44.53 -14.84 7.01
CA PHE A 373 -44.76 -15.22 5.62
C PHE A 373 -44.40 -14.12 4.62
N LEU A 374 -44.92 -12.89 4.84
CA LEU A 374 -44.67 -11.75 3.96
C LEU A 374 -43.21 -11.28 3.95
N ASN A 375 -42.43 -11.62 4.98
CA ASN A 375 -41.01 -11.29 5.08
C ASN A 375 -40.09 -12.46 4.70
N GLY A 376 -40.63 -13.54 4.12
CA GLY A 376 -39.85 -14.68 3.69
C GLY A 376 -39.29 -15.53 4.84
N ARG A 377 -39.91 -15.52 6.04
CA ARG A 377 -39.35 -16.14 7.26
C ARG A 377 -39.99 -17.47 7.64
N VAL A 378 -40.88 -18.01 6.82
CA VAL A 378 -41.48 -19.32 7.09
C VAL A 378 -40.55 -20.39 6.54
N GLY A 379 -40.02 -21.24 7.43
CA GLY A 379 -39.15 -22.34 7.06
C GLY A 379 -39.95 -23.59 6.66
N ASN A 380 -39.44 -24.32 5.68
CA ASN A 380 -39.94 -25.66 5.36
C ASN A 380 -39.30 -26.65 6.35
N PRO A 381 -40.07 -27.41 7.14
CA PRO A 381 -39.54 -28.38 8.11
C PRO A 381 -38.70 -29.49 7.47
N ASN A 382 -38.92 -29.77 6.18
CA ASN A 382 -38.18 -30.76 5.41
C ASN A 382 -36.83 -30.24 4.89
N ILE A 383 -36.51 -28.95 5.08
CA ILE A 383 -35.21 -28.37 4.75
C ILE A 383 -34.31 -28.33 5.98
N ASN A 384 -33.31 -29.21 6.00
CA ASN A 384 -32.16 -29.05 6.88
C ASN A 384 -31.26 -27.92 6.34
N HIS A 385 -31.42 -26.72 6.92
CA HIS A 385 -30.70 -25.49 6.56
C HIS A 385 -29.17 -25.61 6.62
N ASN A 386 -28.62 -26.57 7.37
CA ASN A 386 -27.18 -26.79 7.46
C ASN A 386 -26.60 -27.54 6.25
N ALA A 387 -27.39 -28.42 5.61
CA ALA A 387 -26.92 -29.24 4.50
C ALA A 387 -26.87 -28.48 3.16
N ARG A 388 -27.90 -27.68 2.83
CA ARG A 388 -27.95 -26.95 1.54
C ARG A 388 -26.92 -25.81 1.44
N ASN A 389 -26.68 -25.08 2.52
CA ASN A 389 -25.65 -24.05 2.56
C ASN A 389 -24.23 -24.66 2.50
N ALA A 390 -24.02 -25.84 3.09
CA ALA A 390 -22.77 -26.57 2.98
C ALA A 390 -22.50 -27.08 1.56
N ILE A 391 -23.52 -27.60 0.85
CA ILE A 391 -23.38 -28.17 -0.51
C ILE A 391 -23.14 -27.09 -1.58
N VAL A 392 -23.87 -25.96 -1.51
CA VAL A 392 -23.67 -24.86 -2.46
C VAL A 392 -22.30 -24.20 -2.25
N TYR A 393 -21.87 -24.04 -1.00
CA TYR A 393 -20.53 -23.54 -0.67
C TYR A 393 -19.44 -24.55 -1.04
N SER A 394 -19.65 -25.86 -0.81
CA SER A 394 -18.67 -26.90 -1.16
C SER A 394 -18.46 -27.01 -2.66
N ASN A 395 -19.53 -26.91 -3.46
CA ASN A 395 -19.42 -27.01 -4.93
C ASN A 395 -18.76 -25.77 -5.56
N GLN A 396 -19.07 -24.57 -5.06
CA GLN A 396 -18.36 -23.35 -5.50
C GLN A 396 -16.88 -23.35 -5.09
N VAL A 397 -16.55 -23.89 -3.91
CA VAL A 397 -15.16 -24.01 -3.47
C VAL A 397 -14.42 -25.10 -4.23
N LYS A 398 -15.05 -26.26 -4.47
CA LYS A 398 -14.49 -27.38 -5.23
C LYS A 398 -14.04 -26.93 -6.62
N ASN A 399 -14.89 -26.19 -7.33
CA ASN A 399 -14.58 -25.67 -8.68
C ASN A 399 -13.46 -24.61 -8.71
N LYS A 400 -13.13 -23.99 -7.57
CA LYS A 400 -12.04 -22.99 -7.47
C LYS A 400 -10.70 -23.58 -7.05
N VAL A 401 -10.69 -24.79 -6.53
CA VAL A 401 -9.51 -25.41 -5.91
C VAL A 401 -9.02 -26.58 -6.73
N LEU A 402 -9.93 -27.43 -7.23
CA LEU A 402 -9.58 -28.52 -8.12
C LEU A 402 -8.93 -27.95 -9.41
N ASN A 403 -7.81 -28.54 -9.82
CA ASN A 403 -6.93 -28.10 -10.92
C ASN A 403 -6.26 -26.73 -10.74
N LYS A 404 -6.36 -26.12 -9.55
CA LYS A 404 -5.61 -24.90 -9.25
C LYS A 404 -4.15 -25.24 -9.01
N SER A 405 -3.24 -24.52 -9.64
CA SER A 405 -1.80 -24.54 -9.34
C SER A 405 -1.41 -23.41 -8.39
N VAL A 406 -0.56 -23.70 -7.42
CA VAL A 406 0.00 -22.76 -6.45
C VAL A 406 1.49 -23.04 -6.28
N VAL A 407 2.31 -22.00 -6.13
CA VAL A 407 3.73 -22.13 -5.78
C VAL A 407 3.84 -22.30 -4.26
N MET A 408 4.47 -23.37 -3.81
CA MET A 408 4.69 -23.63 -2.39
C MET A 408 5.85 -22.78 -1.83
N ASN A 409 5.99 -22.70 -0.51
CA ASN A 409 7.05 -21.96 0.20
C ASN A 409 8.44 -22.50 -0.13
N ASN A 410 8.51 -23.73 -0.62
CA ASN A 410 9.72 -24.35 -1.14
C ASN A 410 9.90 -24.11 -2.66
N GLY A 411 9.21 -23.14 -3.26
CA GLY A 411 9.39 -22.72 -4.65
C GLY A 411 8.81 -23.65 -5.73
N GLN A 412 8.41 -24.88 -5.39
CA GLN A 412 7.83 -25.80 -6.36
C GLN A 412 6.38 -25.43 -6.69
N GLN A 413 5.99 -25.58 -7.96
CA GLN A 413 4.56 -25.60 -8.29
C GLN A 413 3.92 -26.90 -7.82
N ALA A 414 2.71 -26.79 -7.27
CA ALA A 414 1.84 -27.94 -7.06
C ALA A 414 0.41 -27.65 -7.49
N THR A 415 -0.24 -28.66 -8.07
CA THR A 415 -1.62 -28.61 -8.56
C THR A 415 -2.51 -29.47 -7.67
N CYS A 416 -3.67 -28.95 -7.27
CA CYS A 416 -4.66 -29.75 -6.58
C CYS A 416 -5.35 -30.71 -7.57
N ILE A 417 -5.12 -32.01 -7.40
CA ILE A 417 -5.63 -33.06 -8.28
C ILE A 417 -6.89 -33.75 -7.73
N ALA A 418 -7.15 -33.63 -6.43
CA ALA A 418 -8.39 -34.10 -5.81
C ALA A 418 -8.87 -33.16 -4.71
N TYR A 419 -10.17 -32.89 -4.70
CA TYR A 419 -10.84 -32.09 -3.66
C TYR A 419 -12.04 -32.86 -3.12
N ARG A 420 -11.90 -33.38 -1.89
CA ARG A 420 -13.00 -34.01 -1.14
C ARG A 420 -13.65 -33.01 -0.20
N ASN A 421 -12.86 -32.33 0.63
CA ASN A 421 -13.32 -31.21 1.46
C ASN A 421 -12.14 -30.28 1.84
N ALA A 422 -12.39 -29.22 2.63
CA ALA A 422 -11.36 -28.22 2.96
C ALA A 422 -10.18 -28.77 3.78
N ARG A 423 -10.33 -29.91 4.44
CA ARG A 423 -9.28 -30.58 5.22
C ARG A 423 -8.69 -31.80 4.52
N ASP A 424 -9.19 -32.13 3.33
CA ASP A 424 -8.82 -33.34 2.61
C ASP A 424 -8.78 -33.05 1.10
N ILE A 425 -7.57 -32.71 0.66
CA ILE A 425 -7.20 -32.53 -0.74
C ILE A 425 -5.93 -33.33 -1.04
N ASP A 426 -5.78 -33.71 -2.31
CA ASP A 426 -4.53 -34.27 -2.82
C ASP A 426 -3.92 -33.26 -3.80
N ILE A 427 -2.62 -33.06 -3.67
CA ILE A 427 -1.86 -32.18 -4.54
C ILE A 427 -0.72 -32.95 -5.20
N GLN A 428 -0.39 -32.57 -6.43
CA GLN A 428 0.75 -33.10 -7.17
C GLN A 428 1.75 -31.98 -7.42
N PHE A 429 3.00 -32.18 -7.03
CA PHE A 429 4.12 -31.29 -7.34
C PHE A 429 4.56 -31.44 -8.80
N GLU A 430 5.26 -30.44 -9.32
CA GLU A 430 5.80 -30.43 -10.69
C GLU A 430 6.75 -31.59 -11.01
N ASP A 431 7.39 -32.18 -9.99
CA ASP A 431 8.23 -33.38 -10.11
C ASP A 431 7.42 -34.70 -10.12
N GLY A 432 6.09 -34.60 -10.09
CA GLY A 432 5.17 -35.72 -10.09
C GLY A 432 4.81 -36.26 -8.70
N THR A 433 5.46 -35.80 -7.63
CA THR A 433 5.19 -36.25 -6.26
C THR A 433 3.76 -35.91 -5.84
N ILE A 434 3.00 -36.89 -5.38
CA ILE A 434 1.63 -36.69 -4.87
C ILE A 434 1.66 -36.68 -3.34
N VAL A 435 1.02 -35.68 -2.76
CA VAL A 435 0.86 -35.52 -1.33
C VAL A 435 -0.63 -35.46 -1.01
N GLU A 436 -1.09 -36.47 -0.28
CA GLU A 436 -2.50 -36.72 -0.02
C GLU A 436 -2.95 -36.19 1.34
N HIS A 437 -4.26 -36.04 1.49
CA HIS A 437 -4.93 -35.70 2.76
C HIS A 437 -4.43 -34.40 3.41
N LYS A 438 -4.28 -33.35 2.61
CA LYS A 438 -3.83 -32.04 3.07
C LYS A 438 -4.95 -31.03 3.24
N ASN A 439 -4.64 -29.95 3.95
CA ASN A 439 -5.56 -28.85 4.15
C ASN A 439 -5.50 -27.89 2.95
N LYS A 440 -6.66 -27.51 2.42
CA LYS A 440 -6.79 -26.50 1.36
C LYS A 440 -6.12 -25.18 1.76
N ALA A 441 -6.24 -24.76 3.01
CA ALA A 441 -5.72 -23.48 3.46
C ALA A 441 -4.19 -23.44 3.42
N GLU A 442 -3.54 -24.55 3.80
CA GLU A 442 -2.08 -24.73 3.69
C GLU A 442 -1.66 -24.71 2.21
N PHE A 443 -2.37 -25.41 1.33
CA PHE A 443 -2.13 -25.37 -0.11
C PHE A 443 -2.21 -23.96 -0.69
N ILE A 444 -3.25 -23.20 -0.36
CA ILE A 444 -3.43 -21.82 -0.86
C ILE A 444 -2.37 -20.85 -0.31
N ARG A 445 -1.86 -21.10 0.90
CA ARG A 445 -0.75 -20.33 1.50
C ARG A 445 0.63 -20.80 1.05
N GLY A 446 0.72 -21.89 0.29
CA GLY A 446 1.98 -22.49 -0.15
C GLY A 446 2.69 -23.32 0.93
N GLU A 447 2.03 -23.69 2.03
CA GLU A 447 2.71 -24.29 3.19
C GLU A 447 2.95 -25.80 3.10
N ILE A 448 2.40 -26.46 2.07
CA ILE A 448 2.57 -27.91 1.91
C ILE A 448 3.96 -28.17 1.33
N GLY A 449 4.82 -28.80 2.13
CA GLY A 449 6.14 -29.23 1.70
C GLY A 449 6.06 -30.51 0.86
N ASN A 450 6.88 -30.58 -0.17
CA ASN A 450 7.16 -31.83 -0.84
C ASN A 450 8.08 -32.67 0.06
N PRO A 451 7.66 -33.89 0.46
CA PRO A 451 8.45 -34.75 1.34
C PRO A 451 9.79 -35.18 0.70
N ASN A 452 9.89 -35.13 -0.63
CA ASN A 452 11.11 -35.42 -1.38
C ASN A 452 11.99 -34.17 -1.58
N PHE A 453 11.58 -33.01 -1.08
CA PHE A 453 12.27 -31.74 -1.26
C PHE A 453 12.80 -31.21 0.07
N THR A 454 13.97 -31.69 0.46
CA THR A 454 14.85 -31.05 1.45
C THR A 454 15.85 -30.15 0.73
N ALA A 455 16.25 -29.04 1.35
CA ALA A 455 17.19 -28.09 0.76
C ALA A 455 18.56 -28.77 0.54
N LEU A 456 18.75 -29.38 -0.63
CA LEU A 456 20.02 -30.00 -1.01
C LEU A 456 21.14 -28.97 -0.95
N SER A 457 22.28 -29.38 -0.40
CA SER A 457 23.51 -28.59 -0.50
C SER A 457 23.89 -28.44 -1.98
N LEU A 458 24.54 -27.33 -2.34
CA LEU A 458 24.96 -27.10 -3.73
C LEU A 458 25.79 -28.27 -4.30
N PRO A 459 26.71 -28.90 -3.54
CA PRO A 459 27.43 -30.08 -4.00
C PRO A 459 26.54 -31.29 -4.30
N GLN A 460 25.58 -31.61 -3.42
CA GLN A 460 24.61 -32.68 -3.65
C GLN A 460 23.79 -32.44 -4.94
N ARG A 461 23.40 -31.19 -5.21
CA ARG A 461 22.69 -30.82 -6.44
C ARG A 461 23.55 -31.01 -7.69
N ILE A 462 24.83 -30.66 -7.62
CA ILE A 462 25.76 -30.84 -8.74
C ILE A 462 25.85 -32.33 -9.08
N ILE A 463 26.12 -33.17 -8.08
CA ILE A 463 26.21 -34.63 -8.26
C ILE A 463 24.89 -35.19 -8.82
N PHE A 464 23.75 -34.76 -8.28
CA PHE A 464 22.43 -35.17 -8.75
C PHE A 464 22.19 -34.81 -10.23
N GLU A 465 22.40 -33.56 -10.63
CA GLU A 465 22.17 -33.11 -12.00
C GLU A 465 23.10 -33.84 -13.00
N CYS A 466 24.34 -34.12 -12.60
CA CYS A 466 25.27 -34.92 -13.38
C CYS A 466 24.76 -36.35 -13.60
N LEU A 467 24.29 -37.02 -12.55
CA LEU A 467 23.86 -38.42 -12.62
C LEU A 467 22.49 -38.60 -13.27
N LYS A 468 21.60 -37.62 -13.11
CA LYS A 468 20.28 -37.59 -13.76
C LYS A 468 20.38 -37.64 -15.28
N HIS A 469 21.52 -37.23 -15.86
CA HIS A 469 21.76 -37.37 -17.29
C HIS A 469 21.82 -38.83 -17.76
N TYR A 470 22.28 -39.74 -16.90
CA TYR A 470 22.49 -41.16 -17.23
C TYR A 470 21.45 -42.10 -16.62
N PHE A 471 20.79 -41.67 -15.54
CA PHE A 471 19.81 -42.46 -14.82
C PHE A 471 18.50 -41.67 -14.68
N ASN A 472 17.40 -42.22 -15.19
CA ASN A 472 16.09 -41.57 -15.11
C ASN A 472 15.37 -41.77 -13.77
N ASP A 473 15.86 -42.68 -12.93
CA ASP A 473 15.25 -43.09 -11.67
C ASP A 473 15.99 -42.58 -10.42
N VAL A 474 16.92 -41.63 -10.58
CA VAL A 474 17.66 -41.00 -9.48
C VAL A 474 16.67 -40.36 -8.50
N LYS A 475 16.80 -40.73 -7.22
CA LYS A 475 16.06 -40.16 -6.11
C LYS A 475 17.00 -39.34 -5.24
N ILE A 476 16.53 -38.22 -4.73
CA ILE A 476 17.23 -37.42 -3.74
C ILE A 476 16.65 -37.71 -2.36
N CYS A 477 17.47 -37.54 -1.33
CA CYS A 477 17.02 -37.54 0.06
C CYS A 477 16.23 -38.81 0.44
N PHE A 478 16.67 -39.95 -0.08
CA PHE A 478 15.94 -41.20 -0.06
C PHE A 478 15.93 -41.82 1.35
N ARG A 479 14.74 -42.10 1.88
CA ARG A 479 14.53 -42.57 3.27
C ARG A 479 13.79 -43.91 3.32
N PRO A 480 14.46 -45.01 2.96
CA PRO A 480 13.80 -46.31 2.87
C PRO A 480 13.56 -46.96 4.24
N ASP A 481 12.58 -47.85 4.30
CA ASP A 481 12.24 -48.59 5.53
C ASP A 481 13.38 -49.47 6.05
N TRP A 482 14.27 -49.94 5.17
CA TRP A 482 15.45 -50.69 5.57
C TRP A 482 16.56 -49.83 6.23
N LEU A 483 16.39 -48.49 6.23
CA LEU A 483 17.24 -47.53 6.96
C LEU A 483 16.54 -46.96 8.19
N LYS A 484 15.64 -47.72 8.82
CA LYS A 484 14.86 -47.24 9.96
C LYS A 484 15.69 -46.97 11.21
N ASN A 485 15.62 -45.74 11.73
CA ASN A 485 16.16 -45.43 13.06
C ASN A 485 15.17 -45.91 14.14
N THR A 486 15.54 -46.97 14.85
CA THR A 486 14.69 -47.56 15.90
C THR A 486 14.50 -46.67 17.12
N LYS A 487 15.38 -45.67 17.35
CA LYS A 487 15.28 -44.74 18.48
C LYS A 487 14.31 -43.60 18.21
N THR A 488 14.33 -43.03 17.01
CA THR A 488 13.50 -41.87 16.65
C THR A 488 12.26 -42.24 15.85
N ASN A 489 12.15 -43.50 15.39
CA ASN A 489 11.12 -44.01 14.50
C ASN A 489 11.04 -43.30 13.14
N PHE A 490 12.07 -42.53 12.76
CA PHE A 490 12.24 -41.93 11.44
C PHE A 490 13.25 -42.72 10.60
N ASN A 491 13.03 -42.84 9.30
CA ASN A 491 14.00 -43.47 8.39
C ASN A 491 15.17 -42.53 8.13
N LEU A 492 16.39 -43.08 8.15
CA LEU A 492 17.62 -42.37 7.83
C LEU A 492 17.69 -42.11 6.32
N GLU A 493 18.36 -41.03 5.96
CA GLU A 493 18.50 -40.54 4.59
C GLU A 493 19.71 -41.14 3.90
N ILE A 494 19.59 -41.41 2.59
CA ILE A 494 20.69 -41.43 1.63
C ILE A 494 20.55 -40.18 0.74
N ASP A 495 21.61 -39.38 0.61
CA ASP A 495 21.53 -38.10 -0.10
C ASP A 495 21.07 -38.26 -1.56
N ILE A 496 21.61 -39.25 -2.27
CA ILE A 496 21.19 -39.60 -3.64
C ILE A 496 21.11 -41.12 -3.78
N TRP A 497 20.03 -41.65 -4.33
CA TRP A 497 19.78 -43.08 -4.49
C TRP A 497 19.42 -43.43 -5.93
N ILE A 498 20.04 -44.48 -6.47
CA ILE A 498 19.78 -44.97 -7.83
C ILE A 498 19.17 -46.39 -7.72
N PRO A 499 17.83 -46.51 -7.73
CA PRO A 499 17.13 -47.78 -7.56
C PRO A 499 17.56 -48.86 -8.56
N SER A 500 17.66 -48.51 -9.84
CA SER A 500 17.97 -49.41 -10.96
C SER A 500 19.33 -50.09 -10.83
N LYS A 501 20.27 -49.46 -10.13
CA LYS A 501 21.62 -49.96 -9.88
C LYS A 501 21.88 -50.33 -8.42
N LYS A 502 20.89 -50.12 -7.54
CA LYS A 502 20.97 -50.36 -6.10
C LYS A 502 22.21 -49.75 -5.43
N PHE A 503 22.61 -48.54 -5.82
CA PHE A 503 23.68 -47.81 -5.12
C PHE A 503 23.20 -46.46 -4.61
N GLY A 504 23.84 -46.01 -3.54
CA GLY A 504 23.61 -44.70 -2.93
C GLY A 504 24.85 -43.82 -3.01
N ILE A 505 24.64 -42.52 -2.81
CA ILE A 505 25.69 -41.52 -2.66
C ILE A 505 25.45 -40.75 -1.37
N GLU A 506 26.53 -40.52 -0.64
CA GLU A 506 26.59 -39.59 0.48
C GLU A 506 27.51 -38.44 0.16
N TYR A 507 27.13 -37.24 0.59
CA TYR A 507 27.97 -36.07 0.55
C TYR A 507 28.23 -35.57 1.98
N ASP A 508 29.44 -35.81 2.47
CA ASP A 508 29.85 -35.41 3.81
C ASP A 508 30.59 -34.07 3.76
N GLY A 509 29.88 -32.99 4.07
CA GLY A 509 30.40 -31.61 4.03
C GLY A 509 30.96 -31.11 5.36
N TYR A 510 32.09 -30.39 5.33
CA TYR A 510 32.64 -29.71 6.50
C TYR A 510 31.83 -28.44 6.82
N PRO A 511 31.58 -28.07 8.09
CA PRO A 511 32.01 -28.71 9.34
C PRO A 511 31.04 -29.77 9.90
N TRP A 512 29.91 -30.01 9.22
CA TRP A 512 28.82 -30.84 9.76
C TRP A 512 29.21 -32.30 10.02
N HIS A 513 30.21 -32.80 9.30
CA HIS A 513 30.72 -34.17 9.39
C HIS A 513 32.15 -34.24 9.94
N GLU A 514 32.62 -33.23 10.67
CA GLU A 514 33.97 -33.21 11.27
C GLU A 514 34.14 -34.25 12.39
N SER A 515 33.03 -34.65 13.03
CA SER A 515 33.02 -35.60 14.14
C SER A 515 32.04 -36.74 13.89
N GLU A 516 32.39 -37.92 14.41
CA GLU A 516 31.53 -39.09 14.32
C GLU A 516 30.36 -39.00 15.31
N THR A 517 29.15 -39.22 14.84
CA THR A 517 27.96 -39.25 15.69
C THR A 517 27.41 -40.67 15.81
N GLU A 518 26.67 -40.94 16.87
CA GLU A 518 25.96 -42.22 17.02
C GLU A 518 24.95 -42.47 15.88
N LEU A 519 24.43 -41.39 15.29
CA LEU A 519 23.53 -41.46 14.13
C LEU A 519 24.27 -41.91 12.87
N SER A 520 25.47 -41.37 12.62
CA SER A 520 26.27 -41.75 11.45
C SER A 520 26.74 -43.20 11.57
N LYS A 521 27.25 -43.62 12.75
CA LYS A 521 27.58 -45.04 13.02
C LYS A 521 26.41 -45.98 12.74
N LEU A 522 25.20 -45.63 13.21
CA LEU A 522 24.00 -46.42 12.98
C LEU A 522 23.68 -46.55 11.49
N LYS A 523 23.69 -45.42 10.75
CA LYS A 523 23.43 -45.38 9.31
C LYS A 523 24.35 -46.33 8.56
N TYR A 524 25.66 -46.21 8.78
CA TYR A 524 26.65 -47.03 8.09
C TYR A 524 26.54 -48.50 8.46
N ASN A 525 26.26 -48.83 9.72
CA ASN A 525 26.00 -50.21 10.12
C ASN A 525 24.80 -50.81 9.36
N LEU A 526 23.69 -50.08 9.27
CA LEU A 526 22.50 -50.51 8.52
C LEU A 526 22.79 -50.71 7.02
N VAL A 527 23.56 -49.81 6.40
CA VAL A 527 24.01 -49.94 5.00
C VAL A 527 24.82 -51.23 4.80
N CYS A 528 25.78 -51.51 5.70
CA CYS A 528 26.62 -52.70 5.60
C CYS A 528 25.80 -54.00 5.57
N HIS A 529 24.77 -54.08 6.40
CA HIS A 529 23.96 -55.29 6.58
C HIS A 529 22.74 -55.38 5.64
N SER A 530 22.40 -54.31 4.90
CA SER A 530 21.24 -54.31 4.00
C SER A 530 21.54 -54.96 2.66
N ASN A 531 20.71 -55.91 2.21
CA ASN A 531 20.79 -56.49 0.86
C ASN A 531 20.20 -55.58 -0.23
N GLU A 532 19.59 -54.45 0.16
CA GLU A 532 18.98 -53.52 -0.79
C GLU A 532 19.98 -52.57 -1.44
N ILE A 533 21.17 -52.40 -0.84
CA ILE A 533 22.24 -51.56 -1.35
C ILE A 533 23.49 -52.39 -1.65
N VAL A 534 23.99 -52.25 -2.88
CA VAL A 534 25.19 -52.91 -3.40
C VAL A 534 26.43 -52.12 -3.03
N LYS A 535 26.43 -50.80 -3.28
CA LYS A 535 27.52 -49.88 -2.93
C LYS A 535 26.98 -48.53 -2.44
N LEU A 536 27.73 -47.90 -1.54
CA LEU A 536 27.54 -46.52 -1.13
C LEU A 536 28.81 -45.75 -1.50
N TYR A 537 28.68 -44.72 -2.34
CA TYR A 537 29.79 -43.86 -2.73
C TYR A 537 29.76 -42.57 -1.90
N SER A 538 30.79 -42.33 -1.11
CA SER A 538 30.82 -41.18 -0.20
C SER A 538 31.82 -40.14 -0.68
N PHE A 539 31.33 -38.94 -0.98
CA PHE A 539 32.16 -37.77 -1.27
C PHE A 539 32.46 -37.05 0.05
N ILE A 540 33.72 -37.09 0.48
CA ILE A 540 34.13 -36.65 1.82
C ILE A 540 35.01 -35.41 1.68
N GLU A 541 34.51 -34.26 2.16
CA GLU A 541 35.30 -33.03 2.19
C GLU A 541 36.50 -33.13 3.15
N ALA A 542 37.58 -32.39 2.85
CA ALA A 542 38.75 -32.33 3.72
C ALA A 542 38.40 -31.89 5.14
N GLY A 543 38.76 -32.71 6.12
CA GLY A 543 38.47 -32.51 7.54
C GLY A 543 37.23 -33.24 8.05
N CYS A 544 36.47 -33.93 7.18
CA CYS A 544 35.36 -34.79 7.60
C CYS A 544 35.83 -36.19 8.04
N LYS A 545 35.00 -36.85 8.85
CA LYS A 545 35.25 -38.21 9.31
C LYS A 545 35.10 -39.21 8.16
N ILE A 546 36.05 -40.13 8.08
CA ILE A 546 36.04 -41.23 7.11
C ILE A 546 35.38 -42.45 7.75
N HIS A 547 34.50 -43.11 6.98
CA HIS A 547 33.82 -44.34 7.38
C HIS A 547 34.21 -45.50 6.47
N GLU A 548 34.72 -46.59 7.04
CA GLU A 548 35.18 -47.76 6.28
C GLU A 548 34.18 -48.92 6.37
N SER A 549 33.87 -49.53 5.22
CA SER A 549 33.12 -50.78 5.17
C SER A 549 33.29 -51.50 3.83
N SER A 550 32.87 -52.77 3.76
CA SER A 550 32.91 -53.56 2.52
C SER A 550 32.00 -53.01 1.40
N LYS A 551 30.98 -52.22 1.74
CA LYS A 551 30.05 -51.61 0.78
C LYS A 551 30.36 -50.15 0.46
N HIS A 552 31.28 -49.51 1.19
CA HIS A 552 31.60 -48.11 0.97
C HIS A 552 32.78 -47.92 0.02
N ILE A 553 32.68 -46.88 -0.79
CA ILE A 553 33.78 -46.38 -1.62
C ILE A 553 33.90 -44.89 -1.31
N ASN A 554 35.03 -44.48 -0.74
CA ASN A 554 35.24 -43.12 -0.26
C ASN A 554 36.06 -42.32 -1.29
N PHE A 555 35.49 -41.21 -1.76
CA PHE A 555 36.17 -40.18 -2.54
C PHE A 555 36.64 -39.08 -1.60
N LEU A 556 37.95 -39.08 -1.30
CA LEU A 556 38.56 -38.19 -0.31
C LEU A 556 39.02 -36.88 -0.96
N MET A 557 38.27 -35.80 -0.77
CA MET A 557 38.64 -34.47 -1.28
C MET A 557 39.78 -33.88 -0.45
N LYS A 558 40.73 -33.19 -1.10
CA LYS A 558 41.86 -32.53 -0.42
C LYS A 558 41.50 -31.14 0.08
N CYS A 559 40.44 -30.57 -0.45
CA CYS A 559 39.89 -29.30 0.03
C CYS A 559 38.42 -29.44 0.47
N ASN A 560 37.94 -28.43 1.18
CA ASN A 560 36.55 -28.34 1.61
C ASN A 560 35.87 -27.16 0.92
N SER A 561 34.54 -27.13 0.97
CA SER A 561 33.75 -26.11 0.26
C SER A 561 33.93 -24.69 0.80
N HIS A 562 34.66 -24.53 1.92
CA HIS A 562 34.88 -23.26 2.62
C HIS A 562 36.26 -22.64 2.38
N SER A 563 37.26 -23.40 1.92
CA SER A 563 38.64 -22.92 1.79
C SER A 563 38.94 -22.32 0.40
N ASN A 564 38.91 -23.14 -0.66
CA ASN A 564 39.26 -22.75 -2.03
C ASN A 564 38.23 -23.26 -3.04
N LYS A 565 37.28 -22.40 -3.44
CA LYS A 565 36.16 -22.77 -4.32
C LYS A 565 36.57 -23.32 -5.69
N ILE A 566 37.65 -22.80 -6.29
CA ILE A 566 38.06 -23.22 -7.64
C ILE A 566 38.62 -24.65 -7.60
N GLU A 567 39.51 -24.90 -6.65
CA GLU A 567 40.11 -26.23 -6.44
C GLU A 567 39.06 -27.25 -6.01
N TYR A 568 38.14 -26.84 -5.13
CA TYR A 568 37.00 -27.64 -4.69
C TYR A 568 36.13 -28.15 -5.84
N TYR A 569 35.74 -27.28 -6.79
CA TYR A 569 34.93 -27.74 -7.92
C TYR A 569 35.71 -28.60 -8.90
N LYS A 570 37.03 -28.41 -9.05
CA LYS A 570 37.88 -29.29 -9.86
C LYS A 570 38.00 -30.69 -9.26
N GLU A 571 38.13 -30.79 -7.94
CA GLU A 571 38.14 -32.09 -7.26
C GLU A 571 36.77 -32.77 -7.30
N LEU A 572 35.69 -32.00 -7.15
CA LEU A 572 34.33 -32.53 -7.29
C LEU A 572 34.09 -33.06 -8.72
N GLU A 573 34.52 -32.32 -9.76
CA GLU A 573 34.50 -32.76 -11.16
C GLU A 573 35.27 -34.07 -11.35
N TYR A 574 36.51 -34.12 -10.83
CA TYR A 574 37.36 -35.30 -10.91
C TYR A 574 36.67 -36.53 -10.32
N TYR A 575 36.15 -36.45 -9.10
CA TYR A 575 35.50 -37.59 -8.45
C TYR A 575 34.15 -37.97 -9.05
N ILE A 576 33.41 -37.03 -9.62
CA ILE A 576 32.20 -37.36 -10.41
C ILE A 576 32.61 -38.18 -11.64
N ASN A 577 33.67 -37.79 -12.35
CA ASN A 577 34.15 -38.54 -13.51
C ASN A 577 34.74 -39.92 -13.11
N GLU A 578 35.46 -40.01 -12.00
CA GLU A 578 35.90 -41.30 -11.44
C GLU A 578 34.70 -42.21 -11.14
N LEU A 579 33.64 -41.68 -10.51
CA LEU A 579 32.40 -42.43 -10.29
C LEU A 579 31.79 -42.93 -11.60
N LEU A 580 31.68 -42.07 -12.62
CA LEU A 580 31.15 -42.47 -13.93
C LEU A 580 31.98 -43.59 -14.57
N ASN A 581 33.32 -43.47 -14.53
CA ASN A 581 34.23 -44.50 -15.01
C ASN A 581 34.03 -45.83 -14.27
N MET A 582 33.90 -45.81 -12.94
CA MET A 582 33.63 -47.00 -12.13
C MET A 582 32.27 -47.64 -12.45
N LEU A 583 31.31 -46.85 -12.91
CA LEU A 583 29.99 -47.32 -13.38
C LEU A 583 30.01 -47.78 -14.85
N GLY A 584 31.16 -47.73 -15.52
CA GLY A 584 31.33 -48.09 -16.93
C GLY A 584 30.76 -47.06 -17.91
N ILE A 585 30.59 -45.81 -17.48
CA ILE A 585 30.12 -44.69 -18.30
C ILE A 585 31.35 -43.95 -18.82
N ASN A 586 31.66 -44.11 -20.11
CA ASN A 586 32.80 -43.49 -20.76
C ASN A 586 32.45 -42.08 -21.27
N ASP A 587 32.05 -41.20 -20.36
CA ASP A 587 31.75 -39.79 -20.64
C ASP A 587 32.40 -38.91 -19.56
N ASN A 588 32.88 -37.73 -19.96
CA ASN A 588 33.57 -36.81 -19.06
C ASN A 588 32.75 -35.54 -18.91
N ILE A 589 32.29 -35.30 -17.69
CA ILE A 589 31.60 -34.08 -17.31
C ILE A 589 32.62 -32.97 -17.06
N ILE A 590 32.29 -31.77 -17.53
CA ILE A 590 32.98 -30.53 -17.20
C ILE A 590 32.03 -29.65 -16.39
N LEU A 591 32.41 -29.34 -15.16
CA LEU A 591 31.73 -28.39 -14.28
C LEU A 591 32.10 -26.96 -14.67
N SER A 592 31.69 -26.56 -15.88
CA SER A 592 31.95 -25.21 -16.40
C SER A 592 31.33 -24.14 -15.50
N ASN A 593 31.86 -22.91 -15.56
CA ASN A 593 31.26 -21.78 -14.83
C ASN A 593 29.79 -21.59 -15.21
N ASP A 594 29.41 -21.80 -16.48
CA ASP A 594 28.03 -21.68 -16.94
C ASP A 594 27.14 -22.78 -16.36
N PHE A 595 27.61 -24.03 -16.32
CA PHE A 595 26.92 -25.14 -15.69
C PHE A 595 26.73 -24.90 -14.19
N LEU A 596 27.80 -24.54 -13.48
CA LEU A 596 27.76 -24.21 -12.06
C LEU A 596 26.85 -23.01 -11.79
N ASN A 597 26.84 -22.00 -12.66
CA ASN A 597 25.94 -20.86 -12.55
C ASN A 597 24.49 -21.25 -12.85
N ASP A 598 24.23 -22.16 -13.79
CA ASP A 598 22.88 -22.68 -14.07
C ASP A 598 22.35 -23.48 -12.88
N ILE A 599 23.16 -24.36 -12.30
CA ILE A 599 22.78 -25.10 -11.08
C ILE A 599 22.62 -24.15 -9.90
N LYS A 600 23.49 -23.15 -9.74
CA LYS A 600 23.32 -22.11 -8.72
C LYS A 600 22.01 -21.36 -8.97
N LYS A 601 21.68 -20.96 -10.20
CA LYS A 601 20.38 -20.34 -10.53
C LYS A 601 19.21 -21.26 -10.19
N LYS A 602 19.25 -22.54 -10.56
CA LYS A 602 18.25 -23.56 -10.19
C LYS A 602 18.12 -23.75 -8.67
N SER A 603 19.24 -23.65 -7.95
CA SER A 603 19.35 -23.70 -6.47
C SER A 603 18.93 -22.39 -5.78
N LEU A 604 19.04 -21.25 -6.46
CA LEU A 604 18.77 -19.91 -5.94
C LEU A 604 17.44 -19.30 -6.43
N ASN A 605 16.72 -19.97 -7.34
CA ASN A 605 15.44 -19.54 -7.91
C ASN A 605 14.24 -19.69 -6.95
N TYR A 606 14.45 -19.67 -5.64
CA TYR A 606 13.32 -19.66 -4.69
C TYR A 606 12.58 -18.33 -4.66
N ILE A 607 13.25 -17.21 -4.99
CA ILE A 607 12.61 -15.89 -4.96
C ILE A 607 12.37 -15.29 -6.35
N LEU A 608 13.03 -15.78 -7.40
CA LEU A 608 12.85 -15.23 -8.75
C LEU A 608 11.43 -15.54 -9.25
N GLY A 609 10.60 -14.52 -9.43
CA GLY A 609 9.16 -14.63 -9.69
C GLY A 609 8.28 -14.69 -8.43
N GLU A 610 8.88 -14.85 -7.23
CA GLU A 610 8.14 -14.81 -5.97
C GLU A 610 7.58 -13.40 -5.74
N THR A 611 6.32 -13.32 -5.32
CA THR A 611 5.62 -12.07 -5.02
C THR A 611 5.23 -12.03 -3.55
N LYS A 612 5.70 -11.03 -2.81
CA LYS A 612 5.39 -10.83 -1.39
C LYS A 612 4.69 -9.49 -1.15
N LEU A 613 3.90 -9.42 -0.08
CA LEU A 613 3.35 -8.15 0.42
C LEU A 613 4.41 -7.45 1.27
N MET A 614 4.95 -6.32 0.79
CA MET A 614 5.97 -5.56 1.50
C MET A 614 5.38 -4.79 2.69
N ASN A 615 6.22 -4.37 3.64
CA ASN A 615 5.85 -3.55 4.81
C ASN A 615 5.25 -2.19 4.43
N CYS A 616 5.43 -1.75 3.18
CA CYS A 616 4.74 -0.58 2.65
C CYS A 616 3.27 -0.86 2.30
N GLY A 617 2.84 -2.12 2.20
CA GLY A 617 1.48 -2.53 1.84
C GLY A 617 1.29 -2.80 0.35
N MET A 618 2.34 -2.72 -0.46
CA MET A 618 2.32 -3.07 -1.87
C MET A 618 2.86 -4.47 -2.10
N LYS A 619 2.33 -5.17 -3.11
CA LYS A 619 2.96 -6.39 -3.61
C LYS A 619 4.22 -6.06 -4.39
N ALA A 620 5.25 -6.89 -4.22
CA ALA A 620 6.50 -6.76 -4.95
C ALA A 620 7.03 -8.15 -5.34
N THR A 621 7.46 -8.27 -6.59
CA THR A 621 7.94 -9.49 -7.23
C THR A 621 9.43 -9.39 -7.46
N CYS A 622 10.24 -10.35 -7.02
CA CYS A 622 11.64 -10.37 -7.41
C CYS A 622 11.74 -10.76 -8.90
N ILE A 623 12.32 -9.89 -9.72
CA ILE A 623 12.38 -10.05 -11.18
C ILE A 623 13.79 -10.34 -11.68
N VAL A 624 14.81 -10.06 -10.86
CA VAL A 624 16.20 -10.44 -11.14
C VAL A 624 16.86 -10.87 -9.85
N TYR A 625 17.59 -11.98 -9.91
CA TYR A 625 18.39 -12.48 -8.81
C TYR A 625 19.82 -12.68 -9.32
N ARG A 626 20.77 -11.92 -8.77
CA ARG A 626 22.20 -12.09 -9.08
C ARG A 626 22.90 -12.81 -7.93
N ASP A 627 22.72 -12.35 -6.71
CA ASP A 627 23.14 -13.03 -5.48
C ASP A 627 22.30 -12.61 -4.26
N SER A 628 22.62 -13.09 -3.05
CA SER A 628 21.83 -12.81 -1.84
C SER A 628 21.86 -11.34 -1.40
N ASN A 629 22.80 -10.55 -1.91
CA ASN A 629 22.97 -9.12 -1.65
C ASN A 629 22.51 -8.24 -2.83
N ASP A 630 22.29 -8.84 -4.01
CA ASP A 630 21.91 -8.12 -5.23
C ASP A 630 20.75 -8.80 -5.98
N ILE A 631 19.55 -8.28 -5.74
CA ILE A 631 18.30 -8.61 -6.42
C ILE A 631 17.63 -7.34 -6.94
N ASP A 632 16.80 -7.50 -7.96
CA ASP A 632 15.86 -6.48 -8.43
C ASP A 632 14.43 -6.93 -8.13
N VAL A 633 13.62 -5.99 -7.65
CA VAL A 633 12.22 -6.23 -7.28
C VAL A 633 11.32 -5.23 -8.00
N GLN A 634 10.27 -5.73 -8.65
CA GLN A 634 9.23 -4.92 -9.27
C GLN A 634 7.98 -4.86 -8.38
N PHE A 635 7.51 -3.65 -8.06
CA PHE A 635 6.25 -3.45 -7.35
C PHE A 635 5.05 -3.57 -8.30
N GLU A 636 3.87 -3.83 -7.76
CA GLU A 636 2.62 -3.96 -8.54
C GLU A 636 2.23 -2.71 -9.34
N ASP A 637 2.83 -1.54 -9.04
CA ASP A 637 2.68 -0.30 -9.83
C ASP A 637 3.68 -0.18 -10.99
N GLY A 638 4.50 -1.22 -11.21
CA GLY A 638 5.55 -1.27 -12.23
C GLY A 638 6.92 -0.73 -11.79
N THR A 639 7.05 -0.13 -10.60
CA THR A 639 8.31 0.44 -10.12
C THR A 639 9.34 -0.66 -9.87
N ILE A 640 10.53 -0.56 -10.46
CA ILE A 640 11.65 -1.48 -10.24
C ILE A 640 12.63 -0.87 -9.24
N VAL A 641 12.97 -1.65 -8.20
CA VAL A 641 13.93 -1.29 -7.17
C VAL A 641 15.08 -2.28 -7.22
N GLN A 642 16.25 -1.78 -7.60
CA GLN A 642 17.44 -2.58 -7.88
C GLN A 642 18.41 -2.63 -6.70
N HIS A 643 19.32 -3.60 -6.75
CA HIS A 643 20.42 -3.76 -5.78
C HIS A 643 19.91 -3.84 -4.34
N LYS A 644 19.02 -4.80 -4.09
CA LYS A 644 18.52 -5.14 -2.76
C LYS A 644 19.03 -6.51 -2.34
N SER A 645 19.06 -6.76 -1.04
CA SER A 645 19.37 -8.08 -0.53
C SER A 645 18.12 -8.96 -0.49
N LYS A 646 18.31 -10.26 -0.70
CA LYS A 646 17.32 -11.31 -0.48
C LYS A 646 16.72 -11.20 0.93
N ASN A 647 17.55 -10.97 1.95
CA ASN A 647 17.08 -10.77 3.32
C ASN A 647 16.09 -9.60 3.45
N SER A 648 16.30 -8.51 2.71
CA SER A 648 15.35 -7.38 2.72
C SER A 648 14.02 -7.75 2.07
N PHE A 649 14.04 -8.62 1.05
CA PHE A 649 12.84 -9.14 0.40
C PHE A 649 12.08 -10.13 1.30
N ASP A 650 12.80 -11.06 1.94
CA ASP A 650 12.25 -12.07 2.86
C ASP A 650 11.62 -11.41 4.09
N THR A 651 12.23 -10.36 4.63
CA THR A 651 11.70 -9.57 5.75
C THR A 651 10.65 -8.53 5.32
N CYS A 652 10.25 -8.54 4.05
CA CYS A 652 9.29 -7.61 3.46
C CYS A 652 9.69 -6.12 3.64
N SER A 653 10.97 -5.82 3.83
CA SER A 653 11.47 -4.47 4.20
C SER A 653 11.85 -3.58 3.03
N ILE A 654 11.86 -4.12 1.80
CA ILE A 654 12.09 -3.33 0.58
C ILE A 654 10.93 -2.36 0.38
N ARG A 655 11.25 -1.07 0.26
CA ARG A 655 10.28 0.01 0.03
C ARG A 655 10.31 0.44 -1.43
N ASN A 656 9.12 0.64 -2.00
CA ASN A 656 8.99 1.37 -3.24
C ASN A 656 9.35 2.85 -2.97
N PRO A 657 10.38 3.41 -3.61
CA PRO A 657 10.80 4.81 -3.41
C PRO A 657 9.74 5.82 -3.85
N ASN A 658 8.88 5.42 -4.78
CA ASN A 658 7.73 6.20 -5.24
C ASN A 658 6.51 6.02 -4.32
N TYR A 659 6.55 5.04 -3.42
CA TYR A 659 5.51 4.82 -2.44
C TYR A 659 5.70 5.69 -1.20
N SER A 660 4.88 6.73 -1.12
CA SER A 660 4.60 7.39 0.14
C SER A 660 3.49 6.64 0.87
N LYS A 661 3.62 6.36 2.17
CA LYS A 661 2.50 5.89 3.04
C LYS A 661 1.31 6.89 3.02
N SER A 662 1.54 8.10 2.51
CA SER A 662 0.51 9.10 2.24
C SER A 662 -0.16 8.97 0.86
N SER A 663 0.40 8.23 -0.10
CA SER A 663 -0.14 8.09 -1.46
C SER A 663 -1.29 7.09 -1.51
N CYS A 664 -2.38 7.44 -2.22
CA CYS A 664 -3.43 6.47 -2.58
C CYS A 664 -3.23 5.87 -3.97
N LYS A 665 -2.17 6.25 -4.70
CA LYS A 665 -2.01 5.87 -6.11
C LYS A 665 -1.97 4.33 -6.23
N GLY A 666 -2.81 3.77 -7.10
CA GLY A 666 -3.01 2.34 -7.30
C GLY A 666 -4.10 1.71 -6.42
N THR A 667 -4.55 2.37 -5.35
CA THR A 667 -5.57 1.80 -4.46
C THR A 667 -6.96 1.86 -5.08
N VAL A 668 -7.77 0.82 -4.82
CA VAL A 668 -9.18 0.70 -5.25
C VAL A 668 -10.10 0.81 -4.03
N LYS A 669 -11.15 1.62 -4.12
CA LYS A 669 -12.14 1.80 -3.05
C LYS A 669 -13.55 1.89 -3.61
N MET A 670 -14.46 1.09 -3.05
CA MET A 670 -15.89 1.20 -3.30
C MET A 670 -16.42 2.51 -2.73
N GLN A 671 -17.04 3.33 -3.58
CA GLN A 671 -17.62 4.61 -3.19
C GLN A 671 -19.07 4.42 -2.74
N HIS A 672 -19.63 5.39 -2.01
CA HIS A 672 -21.02 5.43 -1.56
C HIS A 672 -22.04 5.33 -2.69
N CYS A 673 -21.61 5.55 -3.93
CA CYS A 673 -22.44 5.39 -5.11
C CYS A 673 -22.48 3.93 -5.64
N GLY A 674 -21.86 2.98 -4.94
CA GLY A 674 -21.88 1.55 -5.24
C GLY A 674 -20.86 1.09 -6.29
N MET A 675 -20.04 2.01 -6.83
CA MET A 675 -19.03 1.72 -7.85
C MET A 675 -17.63 1.70 -7.25
N ASN A 676 -16.76 0.85 -7.80
CA ASN A 676 -15.34 0.90 -7.48
C ASN A 676 -14.67 2.08 -8.18
N ALA A 677 -13.74 2.71 -7.46
CA ALA A 677 -12.92 3.77 -7.99
C ALA A 677 -11.45 3.54 -7.62
N THR A 678 -10.55 3.77 -8.57
CA THR A 678 -9.10 3.59 -8.47
C THR A 678 -8.42 4.95 -8.44
N CYS A 679 -7.57 5.21 -7.44
CA CYS A 679 -6.74 6.42 -7.42
C CYS A 679 -5.59 6.26 -8.43
N ILE A 680 -5.65 6.92 -9.59
CA ILE A 680 -4.70 6.75 -10.71
C ILE A 680 -3.53 7.74 -10.66
N ALA A 681 -3.68 8.86 -9.94
CA ALA A 681 -2.59 9.79 -9.67
C ALA A 681 -2.68 10.33 -8.24
N TYR A 682 -1.52 10.50 -7.60
CA TYR A 682 -1.42 11.14 -6.29
C TYR A 682 -0.31 12.18 -6.35
N ARG A 683 -0.69 13.45 -6.18
CA ARG A 683 0.27 14.56 -6.07
C ARG A 683 0.41 14.99 -4.61
N ARG A 684 -0.71 15.14 -3.91
CA ARG A 684 -0.79 15.45 -2.47
C ARG A 684 -2.16 15.07 -1.91
N ALA A 685 -2.35 15.10 -0.60
CA ALA A 685 -3.58 14.64 0.05
C ALA A 685 -4.88 15.30 -0.47
N ASN A 686 -4.80 16.52 -1.02
CA ASN A 686 -5.94 17.25 -1.59
C ASN A 686 -5.96 17.25 -3.12
N ASP A 687 -5.07 16.50 -3.77
CA ASP A 687 -4.91 16.47 -5.22
C ASP A 687 -4.53 15.07 -5.69
N ILE A 688 -5.57 14.30 -5.99
CA ILE A 688 -5.50 12.96 -6.57
C ILE A 688 -6.40 12.90 -7.81
N ASP A 689 -6.09 12.00 -8.73
CA ASP A 689 -6.97 11.67 -9.85
C ASP A 689 -7.56 10.27 -9.61
N VAL A 690 -8.85 10.10 -9.89
CA VAL A 690 -9.59 8.87 -9.59
C VAL A 690 -10.37 8.41 -10.80
N GLN A 691 -10.20 7.15 -11.19
CA GLN A 691 -10.94 6.50 -12.29
C GLN A 691 -12.00 5.54 -11.73
N PHE A 692 -13.24 5.68 -12.15
CA PHE A 692 -14.30 4.70 -11.85
C PHE A 692 -14.25 3.50 -12.79
N GLU A 693 -14.84 2.38 -12.37
CA GLU A 693 -14.94 1.15 -13.17
C GLU A 693 -15.67 1.32 -14.52
N ASP A 694 -16.46 2.39 -14.69
CA ASP A 694 -17.10 2.76 -15.97
C ASP A 694 -16.20 3.64 -16.87
N GLY A 695 -14.93 3.82 -16.49
CA GLY A 695 -13.93 4.59 -17.22
C GLY A 695 -13.91 6.09 -16.89
N LEU A 696 -14.85 6.63 -16.10
CA LEU A 696 -14.87 8.06 -15.76
C LEU A 696 -13.67 8.45 -14.90
N ILE A 697 -12.85 9.40 -15.38
CA ILE A 697 -11.74 9.97 -14.61
C ILE A 697 -12.16 11.31 -14.00
N LEU A 698 -11.94 11.46 -12.69
CA LEU A 698 -12.13 12.69 -11.94
C LEU A 698 -10.78 13.20 -11.43
N TYR A 699 -10.39 14.37 -11.92
CA TYR A 699 -9.15 15.03 -11.52
C TYR A 699 -9.32 15.86 -10.24
N HIS A 700 -8.21 16.07 -9.54
CA HIS A 700 -8.07 16.98 -8.39
C HIS A 700 -9.05 16.72 -7.23
N ARG A 701 -9.08 15.49 -6.73
CA ARG A 701 -9.87 15.05 -5.57
C ARG A 701 -9.05 15.01 -4.29
N GLY A 702 -9.75 14.97 -3.16
CA GLY A 702 -9.12 14.72 -1.87
C GLY A 702 -8.96 13.22 -1.59
N LYS A 703 -7.78 12.82 -1.13
CA LYS A 703 -7.50 11.47 -0.60
C LYS A 703 -8.50 11.08 0.49
N GLY A 704 -8.86 12.00 1.39
CA GLY A 704 -9.85 11.73 2.44
C GLY A 704 -11.22 11.37 1.85
N GLU A 705 -11.68 12.11 0.83
CA GLU A 705 -12.93 11.82 0.14
C GLU A 705 -12.90 10.45 -0.55
N PHE A 706 -11.77 10.08 -1.15
CA PHE A 706 -11.58 8.79 -1.78
C PHE A 706 -11.64 7.63 -0.78
N LEU A 707 -10.89 7.73 0.33
CA LEU A 707 -10.80 6.69 1.34
C LEU A 707 -12.11 6.50 2.11
N ASP A 708 -12.84 7.59 2.33
CA ASP A 708 -14.15 7.58 2.98
C ASP A 708 -15.29 7.19 2.01
N GLY A 709 -14.99 6.88 0.75
CA GLY A 709 -16.00 6.48 -0.23
C GLY A 709 -16.90 7.64 -0.71
N ARG A 710 -16.52 8.91 -0.53
CA ARG A 710 -17.36 10.08 -0.82
C ARG A 710 -17.22 10.61 -2.25
N ILE A 711 -16.36 10.02 -3.09
CA ILE A 711 -16.21 10.48 -4.48
C ILE A 711 -17.41 10.01 -5.29
N ARG A 712 -18.11 10.96 -5.90
CA ARG A 712 -19.35 10.69 -6.65
C ARG A 712 -19.05 10.54 -8.14
N ASN A 713 -19.44 9.40 -8.71
CA ASN A 713 -19.50 9.26 -10.16
C ASN A 713 -20.64 10.15 -10.71
N ARG A 714 -20.29 11.13 -11.56
CA ARG A 714 -21.28 12.03 -12.18
C ARG A 714 -22.10 11.33 -13.27
N ASN A 715 -21.57 10.27 -13.86
CA ASN A 715 -22.28 9.44 -14.84
C ASN A 715 -23.42 8.66 -14.21
N LEU A 716 -23.47 8.44 -12.89
CA LEU A 716 -24.64 7.83 -12.24
C LEU A 716 -25.87 8.75 -12.23
N LYS A 717 -25.67 10.08 -12.29
CA LYS A 717 -26.77 11.00 -12.59
C LYS A 717 -27.18 10.92 -14.05
N VAL A 718 -26.23 10.61 -14.94
CA VAL A 718 -26.46 10.53 -16.40
C VAL A 718 -27.12 9.20 -16.77
N LYS A 719 -26.72 8.04 -16.24
CA LYS A 719 -27.41 6.76 -16.50
C LYS A 719 -28.85 6.72 -15.99
N LYS A 720 -29.18 7.44 -14.91
CA LYS A 720 -30.57 7.55 -14.42
C LYS A 720 -31.41 8.63 -15.13
N LEU A 721 -30.79 9.52 -15.93
CA LEU A 721 -31.49 10.52 -16.76
C LEU A 721 -31.46 10.21 -18.27
N ASN A 722 -30.48 9.46 -18.76
CA ASN A 722 -30.26 9.16 -20.17
C ASN A 722 -30.84 7.81 -20.61
N LEU A 723 -31.29 6.95 -19.70
CA LEU A 723 -31.98 5.73 -20.12
C LEU A 723 -33.43 5.95 -20.58
N GLU A 724 -34.03 7.14 -20.38
CA GLU A 724 -35.46 7.27 -20.72
C GLU A 724 -35.93 8.52 -21.47
N LYS A 725 -35.14 9.60 -21.71
CA LYS A 725 -35.78 10.82 -22.26
C LYS A 725 -35.15 11.64 -23.38
N ASN A 726 -33.95 11.39 -23.90
CA ASN A 726 -33.41 12.22 -25.01
C ASN A 726 -32.29 11.52 -25.81
N SER A 727 -32.52 10.32 -26.34
CA SER A 727 -31.52 9.63 -27.16
C SER A 727 -32.19 9.20 -28.46
N CYS A 728 -31.86 9.86 -29.58
CA CYS A 728 -32.26 9.38 -30.91
C CYS A 728 -31.39 8.19 -31.39
N LEU A 729 -30.52 7.65 -30.52
CA LEU A 729 -29.68 6.49 -30.82
C LEU A 729 -30.54 5.30 -31.26
N GLY A 730 -30.33 4.84 -32.50
CA GLY A 730 -31.11 3.80 -33.15
C GLY A 730 -32.34 4.28 -33.93
N GLU A 731 -32.73 5.57 -33.83
CA GLU A 731 -33.80 6.13 -34.66
C GLU A 731 -33.33 6.33 -36.11
N THR A 732 -34.16 5.88 -37.06
CA THR A 732 -33.98 6.13 -38.50
C THR A 732 -34.97 7.18 -38.99
N ARG A 733 -34.50 8.21 -39.69
CA ARG A 733 -35.36 9.28 -40.25
C ARG A 733 -35.04 9.53 -41.72
N LEU A 734 -36.06 9.90 -42.49
CA LEU A 734 -35.92 10.36 -43.87
C LEU A 734 -35.40 11.80 -43.86
N MET A 735 -34.26 12.04 -44.48
CA MET A 735 -33.60 13.33 -44.53
C MET A 735 -34.10 14.15 -45.73
N ASN A 736 -33.90 15.47 -45.71
CA ASN A 736 -34.33 16.35 -46.81
C ASN A 736 -33.66 16.04 -48.16
N CYS A 737 -32.58 15.24 -48.17
CA CYS A 737 -31.93 14.72 -49.37
C CYS A 737 -32.57 13.43 -49.92
N GLY A 738 -33.66 12.92 -49.33
CA GLY A 738 -34.38 11.73 -49.77
C GLY A 738 -33.79 10.39 -49.27
N MET A 739 -32.65 10.42 -48.58
CA MET A 739 -32.02 9.23 -47.99
C MET A 739 -32.42 9.05 -46.53
N LYS A 740 -32.45 7.80 -46.05
CA LYS A 740 -32.76 7.46 -44.66
C LYS A 740 -31.47 7.43 -43.83
N ALA A 741 -31.39 8.17 -42.74
CA ALA A 741 -30.24 8.17 -41.84
C ALA A 741 -30.60 7.60 -40.48
N THR A 742 -29.77 6.69 -39.95
CA THR A 742 -29.90 6.08 -38.62
C THR A 742 -28.86 6.64 -37.68
N CYS A 743 -29.26 7.13 -36.50
CA CYS A 743 -28.31 7.60 -35.50
C CYS A 743 -27.59 6.41 -34.85
N ILE A 744 -26.27 6.34 -34.99
CA ILE A 744 -25.41 5.26 -34.47
C ILE A 744 -24.57 5.67 -33.26
N ALA A 745 -24.49 6.98 -32.96
CA ALA A 745 -23.97 7.48 -31.69
C ALA A 745 -24.66 8.79 -31.31
N TYR A 746 -25.02 8.94 -30.02
CA TYR A 746 -25.63 10.16 -29.48
C TYR A 746 -24.79 10.69 -28.32
N ARG A 747 -24.08 11.80 -28.55
CA ARG A 747 -23.20 12.46 -27.56
C ARG A 747 -23.77 13.79 -27.07
N GLY A 748 -24.86 14.26 -27.66
CA GLY A 748 -25.63 15.43 -27.23
C GLY A 748 -26.56 15.92 -28.34
N THR A 749 -27.40 16.93 -28.06
CA THR A 749 -28.35 17.47 -29.06
C THR A 749 -27.67 18.06 -30.31
N ASN A 750 -26.37 18.35 -30.22
CA ASN A 750 -25.57 18.94 -31.29
C ASN A 750 -24.42 18.02 -31.74
N ASP A 751 -24.33 16.80 -31.21
CA ASP A 751 -23.25 15.85 -31.49
C ASP A 751 -23.85 14.45 -31.62
N ILE A 752 -24.11 14.09 -32.87
CA ILE A 752 -24.66 12.79 -33.27
C ILE A 752 -23.86 12.24 -34.45
N ASP A 753 -23.58 10.94 -34.42
CA ASP A 753 -23.10 10.22 -35.59
C ASP A 753 -24.29 9.53 -36.26
N VAL A 754 -24.39 9.66 -37.58
CA VAL A 754 -25.45 9.04 -38.38
C VAL A 754 -24.87 8.19 -39.50
N LYS A 755 -25.57 7.10 -39.83
CA LYS A 755 -25.30 6.24 -40.99
C LYS A 755 -26.45 6.39 -41.98
N PHE A 756 -26.15 6.88 -43.18
CA PHE A 756 -27.10 6.97 -44.30
C PHE A 756 -27.31 5.63 -45.00
#